data_AF-B4QXT7-F1
#
_entry.id   AF-B4QXT7-F1
#
_cell.length_a   1.000
_cell.length_b   1.000
_cell.length_c   1.000
_cell.angle_alpha   90.00
_cell.angle_beta   90.00
_cell.angle_gamma   90.00
#
_symmetry.space_group_name_H-M   'P 1'
#
loop_
_entity.id
_entity.type
_entity.pdbx_description
1 polymer ?
#
loop_
_entity_poly.entity_id
_entity_poly.type
_entity_poly.pdbx_seq_one_letter_code
_entity_poly.pdbx_strand_id
1 'polypeptide(L)'
;MRLLKCSVFVYLFLIFDAGHAFSIIGLNKQMLYEYEGNVLVGAKPQDEGHQAPPTTGWIVRGKLTLQRQSELVLAAALVIDDVTLNNSGEKFLQNKEMYPPYKPFKIALTKDGAISHVVFKEGDPIWSMNFKRAIASVLQFQMKSSGAFVVDELGIHGTCRTEYFVSNRTNYISIRKTPEVKTCKPYSEAVHTTRSNVPPNTCEFDHQKSVIIGNEAIYGMSPHNETGYYLSMAHAKGTTLIHTFESTGEAQFINSELLLNFLNETPIDNPIDIETSMAAEPSNLELQRLDPNDPTGGRSPQQQETLIAQAGTLLDSLAEALETTEFKFSEPYDSTLSDVIKLLSEMDFDSLTKLYREVDIGTSYRQETIRNIFHEIIPRIGTKASVFLTHHLVLNKLTKPQIAVQLLIPMPFHIFELSAELVQKCEDFLNIGPDRSDEKFEEYVQKYFNAYLSDRDFDQKMLYLQGLNNLQLGNVANFLEPIVQDPNEHEDLKFQAAWTTLALADRRAERIYEVYWPIFESRNASLELRVAAVTLLLISNPTAARLISIHRIIQSETDPHMINYYRTTVTSISETTYPCYQHLRRLLSYMHRHLPQKPESRYWVTGNYIFDYRDSKFGIGAMLQVFLVGDPKSDMPVVAFFKFDTEALGKFTGQLALYIKARGLPDTILNKMQSRNGSDPFTFKSIKALLAMLQAPIINSKDLHLEFILQMEGKTVLSYYLNQRMFRQLTYDNILERMQQIIRTDSHINMQTVRWPFMNRYTVPTVLGTSSDVLLQTTVLTSLRGNITEQRNSPITKHTLEIDARYSSYASVRSRSYNPFLNLDHEINREQGFLIYIPFSSELHLNESGSKCRRYSFSRPQNLTSGLSFKSRAVTKTRGLITKTAAAPFEEIMVPEGRNDVVQLFSYPMPDLGVRLSMTTNLNELIKYRGMLLKSEFTENGFSGNMVVNALMYIFGFTQLSSIHLGHDRNFTMLMYNEKNTRLSSIHLGHDRNFTMLMYNEKNTRIEGNFCAEDVLKTSDMKGKQIGLTLEHTDHMNENHAADALHRWNITLDVLASTKSNWFKLTGQVQRNSKDDEDDWKVSLS
;
A
#
# COMPACT_ATOMS: atom_id res chain seq x y z
N MET A 1 50.34 -64.13 -13.75
CA MET A 1 50.97 -64.51 -12.46
C MET A 1 50.01 -64.10 -11.35
N ARG A 2 49.35 -65.09 -10.71
CA ARG A 2 48.67 -65.08 -9.38
C ARG A 2 47.74 -63.88 -9.05
N LEU A 3 46.45 -63.99 -8.69
CA LEU A 3 45.69 -65.04 -8.02
C LEU A 3 44.18 -64.83 -8.30
N LEU A 4 43.50 -65.90 -8.69
CA LEU A 4 42.05 -66.05 -8.71
C LEU A 4 41.50 -66.36 -7.30
N LYS A 5 40.19 -66.12 -7.15
CA LYS A 5 39.20 -66.69 -6.21
C LYS A 5 38.78 -65.81 -5.03
N CYS A 6 37.72 -65.03 -5.24
CA CYS A 6 36.47 -65.08 -4.46
C CYS A 6 35.43 -64.11 -5.06
N SER A 7 34.96 -64.44 -6.28
CA SER A 7 33.65 -63.99 -6.77
C SER A 7 32.75 -65.23 -6.77
N VAL A 8 31.46 -65.05 -6.46
CA VAL A 8 30.39 -66.05 -6.26
C VAL A 8 30.12 -66.28 -4.77
N PHE A 9 29.37 -65.36 -4.13
CA PHE A 9 28.34 -65.66 -3.10
C PHE A 9 27.54 -64.46 -2.53
N VAL A 10 27.54 -63.26 -3.15
CA VAL A 10 26.74 -62.11 -2.63
C VAL A 10 25.65 -61.60 -3.61
N TYR A 11 25.50 -62.22 -4.77
CA TYR A 11 24.50 -61.81 -5.78
C TYR A 11 23.20 -62.64 -5.71
N LEU A 12 22.60 -62.82 -4.52
CA LEU A 12 21.29 -63.48 -4.45
C LEU A 12 20.33 -63.00 -3.35
N PHE A 13 20.49 -61.77 -2.85
CA PHE A 13 19.46 -61.10 -2.06
C PHE A 13 19.53 -59.61 -2.32
N LEU A 14 18.83 -59.13 -3.36
CA LEU A 14 18.34 -57.75 -3.55
C LEU A 14 17.57 -57.64 -4.89
N ILE A 15 16.72 -58.62 -5.17
CA ILE A 15 15.62 -58.45 -6.15
C ILE A 15 14.35 -58.79 -5.38
N PHE A 16 13.90 -57.83 -4.57
CA PHE A 16 12.50 -57.75 -4.18
C PHE A 16 11.94 -56.55 -4.92
N ASP A 17 11.01 -56.85 -5.83
CA ASP A 17 10.28 -55.88 -6.64
C ASP A 17 9.77 -54.72 -5.79
N ALA A 18 9.95 -53.51 -6.32
CA ALA A 18 9.22 -52.34 -5.85
C ALA A 18 7.73 -52.61 -6.08
N GLY A 19 7.01 -53.00 -5.02
CA GLY A 19 5.56 -53.22 -5.08
C GLY A 19 4.87 -51.97 -5.62
N HIS A 20 4.30 -52.10 -6.82
CA HIS A 20 3.52 -51.07 -7.49
C HIS A 20 2.45 -50.52 -6.54
N ALA A 21 2.44 -49.22 -6.29
CA ALA A 21 1.60 -48.61 -5.27
C ALA A 21 0.08 -48.73 -5.51
N PHE A 22 -0.33 -49.19 -6.69
CA PHE A 22 -1.72 -49.44 -7.05
C PHE A 22 -2.09 -50.93 -7.18
N SER A 23 -1.24 -51.86 -6.74
CA SER A 23 -1.61 -53.28 -6.59
C SER A 23 -2.58 -53.53 -5.42
N ILE A 24 -2.99 -52.48 -4.72
CA ILE A 24 -3.73 -52.50 -3.46
C ILE A 24 -5.21 -52.85 -3.67
N ILE A 25 -5.77 -52.52 -4.84
CA ILE A 25 -7.10 -52.95 -5.25
C ILE A 25 -6.92 -54.13 -6.21
N GLY A 26 -7.53 -55.28 -5.86
CA GLY A 26 -7.51 -56.47 -6.71
C GLY A 26 -8.18 -56.22 -8.07
N LEU A 27 -7.70 -56.88 -9.12
CA LEU A 27 -8.35 -56.80 -10.45
C LEU A 27 -9.78 -57.34 -10.36
N ASN A 28 -10.74 -56.64 -10.97
CA ASN A 28 -12.17 -56.95 -10.90
C ASN A 28 -12.77 -56.94 -9.48
N LYS A 29 -12.13 -56.25 -8.54
CA LYS A 29 -12.65 -55.99 -7.19
C LYS A 29 -13.16 -54.55 -7.06
N GLN A 30 -14.16 -54.41 -6.20
CA GLN A 30 -14.71 -53.16 -5.73
C GLN A 30 -14.35 -52.99 -4.25
N MET A 31 -13.80 -51.83 -3.90
CA MET A 31 -13.56 -51.44 -2.52
C MET A 31 -14.43 -50.25 -2.15
N LEU A 32 -15.08 -50.33 -1.00
CA LEU A 32 -15.88 -49.26 -0.43
C LEU A 32 -15.12 -48.60 0.72
N TYR A 33 -15.04 -47.29 0.66
CA TYR A 33 -14.45 -46.45 1.70
C TYR A 33 -15.52 -45.52 2.28
N GLU A 34 -15.51 -45.36 3.59
CA GLU A 34 -16.12 -44.20 4.24
C GLU A 34 -15.27 -42.97 3.93
N TYR A 35 -15.93 -41.91 3.49
CA TYR A 35 -15.32 -40.64 3.12
C TYR A 35 -15.73 -39.59 4.14
N GLU A 36 -14.76 -38.95 4.80
CA GLU A 36 -14.98 -37.79 5.66
C GLU A 36 -14.00 -36.68 5.28
N GLY A 37 -14.53 -35.56 4.78
CA GLY A 37 -13.76 -34.36 4.48
C GLY A 37 -14.15 -33.24 5.44
N ASN A 38 -13.19 -32.52 6.00
CA ASN A 38 -13.42 -31.42 6.93
C ASN A 38 -12.61 -30.20 6.51
N VAL A 39 -13.22 -29.01 6.59
CA VAL A 39 -12.52 -27.73 6.47
C VAL A 39 -12.90 -26.83 7.63
N LEU A 40 -11.90 -26.29 8.31
CA LEU A 40 -12.04 -25.41 9.46
C LEU A 40 -11.21 -24.14 9.26
N VAL A 41 -11.86 -23.00 9.42
CA VAL A 41 -11.29 -21.66 9.33
C VAL A 41 -11.42 -20.98 10.69
N GLY A 42 -10.36 -20.37 11.18
CA GLY A 42 -10.39 -19.68 12.46
C GLY A 42 -9.13 -18.90 12.77
N ALA A 43 -9.01 -18.44 14.01
CA ALA A 43 -7.82 -17.76 14.50
C ALA A 43 -7.41 -18.32 15.87
N LYS A 44 -6.10 -18.29 16.17
CA LYS A 44 -5.56 -18.63 17.48
C LYS A 44 -4.85 -17.40 18.08
N PRO A 45 -5.20 -17.01 19.32
CA PRO A 45 -4.47 -15.97 20.02
C PRO A 45 -3.09 -16.47 20.45
N GLN A 46 -2.14 -15.54 20.53
CA GLN A 46 -0.75 -15.85 20.89
C GLN A 46 -0.56 -16.02 22.41
N ASP A 47 -1.38 -15.33 23.21
CA ASP A 47 -1.35 -15.39 24.68
C ASP A 47 -2.42 -16.37 25.18
N GLU A 48 -2.01 -17.38 25.96
CA GLU A 48 -2.86 -18.47 26.50
C GLU A 48 -4.05 -18.00 27.37
N GLY A 49 -4.15 -16.70 27.68
CA GLY A 49 -5.22 -16.09 28.46
C GLY A 49 -6.34 -15.36 27.68
N HIS A 50 -6.26 -15.31 26.34
CA HIS A 50 -7.30 -14.69 25.48
C HIS A 50 -8.23 -15.78 24.88
N GLN A 51 -9.54 -15.52 24.85
CA GLN A 51 -10.48 -16.41 24.16
C GLN A 51 -10.25 -16.31 22.66
N ALA A 52 -10.10 -17.45 21.99
CA ALA A 52 -9.99 -17.49 20.54
C ALA A 52 -11.31 -17.04 19.90
N PRO A 53 -11.26 -16.31 18.77
CA PRO A 53 -12.45 -16.05 17.97
C PRO A 53 -13.16 -17.35 17.60
N PRO A 54 -14.50 -17.35 17.51
CA PRO A 54 -15.25 -18.54 17.09
C PRO A 54 -14.77 -19.00 15.72
N THR A 55 -14.62 -20.31 15.53
CA THR A 55 -14.21 -20.89 14.23
C THR A 55 -15.42 -21.15 13.35
N THR A 56 -15.23 -21.19 12.03
CA THR A 56 -16.26 -21.61 11.07
C THR A 56 -15.76 -22.73 10.16
N GLY A 57 -16.63 -23.65 9.76
CA GLY A 57 -16.24 -24.76 8.92
C GLY A 57 -17.38 -25.70 8.54
N TRP A 58 -17.03 -26.74 7.79
CA TRP A 58 -17.98 -27.73 7.30
C TRP A 58 -17.33 -29.10 7.21
N ILE A 59 -18.14 -30.13 7.41
CA ILE A 59 -17.77 -31.54 7.27
C ILE A 59 -18.68 -32.18 6.24
N VAL A 60 -18.09 -32.91 5.29
CA VAL A 60 -18.79 -33.70 4.28
C VAL A 60 -18.56 -35.17 4.55
N ARG A 61 -19.63 -35.96 4.64
CA ARG A 61 -19.57 -37.41 4.87
C ARG A 61 -20.21 -38.17 3.74
N GLY A 62 -19.66 -39.32 3.41
CA GLY A 62 -20.19 -40.16 2.35
C GLY A 62 -19.44 -41.47 2.16
N LYS A 63 -19.63 -42.06 0.99
CA LYS A 63 -19.03 -43.32 0.59
C LYS A 63 -18.37 -43.19 -0.76
N LEU A 64 -17.08 -43.53 -0.81
CA LEU A 64 -16.28 -43.60 -2.03
C LEU A 64 -16.17 -45.06 -2.47
N THR A 65 -16.63 -45.34 -3.68
CA THR A 65 -16.51 -46.66 -4.31
C THR A 65 -15.39 -46.61 -5.33
N LEU A 66 -14.42 -47.52 -5.22
CA LEU A 66 -13.32 -47.69 -6.18
C LEU A 66 -13.41 -49.06 -6.82
N GLN A 67 -13.38 -49.12 -8.15
CA GLN A 67 -13.42 -50.36 -8.93
C GLN A 67 -12.20 -50.46 -9.83
N ARG A 68 -11.47 -51.57 -9.77
CA ARG A 68 -10.38 -51.85 -10.71
C ARG A 68 -10.87 -52.68 -11.88
N GLN A 69 -11.29 -51.99 -12.94
CA GLN A 69 -11.91 -52.60 -14.13
C GLN A 69 -10.88 -53.16 -15.12
N SER A 70 -9.65 -52.66 -15.13
CA SER A 70 -8.54 -53.25 -15.89
C SER A 70 -7.21 -53.03 -15.16
N GLU A 71 -6.10 -53.56 -15.71
CA GLU A 71 -4.77 -53.42 -15.10
C GLU A 71 -4.37 -51.96 -14.86
N LEU A 72 -4.77 -51.07 -15.78
CA LEU A 72 -4.38 -49.66 -15.81
C LEU A 72 -5.55 -48.68 -15.59
N VAL A 73 -6.75 -49.16 -15.26
CA VAL A 73 -7.93 -48.31 -15.12
C VAL A 73 -8.66 -48.55 -13.81
N LEU A 74 -8.87 -47.46 -13.08
CA LEU A 74 -9.74 -47.39 -11.92
C LEU A 74 -10.94 -46.50 -12.22
N ALA A 75 -12.13 -46.98 -11.86
CA ALA A 75 -13.34 -46.18 -11.81
C ALA A 75 -13.61 -45.76 -10.36
N ALA A 76 -13.94 -44.49 -10.16
CA ALA A 76 -14.28 -43.94 -8.85
C ALA A 76 -15.67 -43.30 -8.89
N ALA A 77 -16.48 -43.58 -7.88
CA ALA A 77 -17.80 -42.97 -7.67
C ALA A 77 -17.97 -42.56 -6.21
N LEU A 78 -18.47 -41.35 -5.98
CA LEU A 78 -18.68 -40.80 -4.64
C LEU A 78 -20.17 -40.56 -4.42
N VAL A 79 -20.66 -40.98 -3.26
CA VAL A 79 -22.02 -40.65 -2.81
C VAL A 79 -21.91 -39.94 -1.47
N ILE A 80 -22.41 -38.72 -1.36
CA ILE A 80 -22.37 -37.94 -0.11
C ILE A 80 -23.64 -38.18 0.68
N ASP A 81 -23.54 -38.55 1.95
CA ASP A 81 -24.69 -38.80 2.83
C ASP A 81 -25.20 -37.49 3.44
N ASP A 82 -24.29 -36.67 3.99
CA ASP A 82 -24.60 -35.39 4.60
C ASP A 82 -23.45 -34.38 4.53
N VAL A 83 -23.81 -33.10 4.63
CA VAL A 83 -22.88 -31.99 4.88
C VAL A 83 -23.31 -31.32 6.18
N THR A 84 -22.43 -31.33 7.19
CA THR A 84 -22.65 -30.73 8.50
C THR A 84 -21.90 -29.40 8.62
N LEU A 85 -22.53 -28.35 9.17
CA LEU A 85 -21.86 -27.10 9.54
C LEU A 85 -21.25 -27.22 10.94
N ASN A 86 -19.98 -26.81 11.12
CA ASN A 86 -19.27 -26.95 12.40
C ASN A 86 -19.84 -26.07 13.52
N ASN A 87 -20.47 -24.94 13.18
CA ASN A 87 -20.89 -23.94 14.17
C ASN A 87 -22.25 -24.29 14.75
N SER A 88 -23.24 -24.44 13.86
CA SER A 88 -24.63 -24.72 14.21
C SER A 88 -24.90 -26.20 14.45
N GLY A 89 -24.01 -27.09 13.96
CA GLY A 89 -24.26 -28.53 13.93
C GLY A 89 -25.38 -28.94 12.98
N GLU A 90 -25.89 -28.00 12.16
CA GLU A 90 -26.95 -28.28 11.18
C GLU A 90 -26.45 -29.25 10.12
N LYS A 91 -27.30 -30.24 9.81
CA LYS A 91 -27.02 -31.29 8.83
C LYS A 91 -27.89 -31.09 7.59
N PHE A 92 -27.25 -31.01 6.44
CA PHE A 92 -27.89 -30.90 5.14
C PHE A 92 -27.76 -32.22 4.39
N LEU A 93 -28.88 -32.79 3.99
CA LEU A 93 -28.94 -34.01 3.19
C LEU A 93 -28.80 -33.70 1.70
N GLN A 94 -28.63 -34.75 0.90
CA GLN A 94 -28.47 -34.67 -0.56
C GLN A 94 -29.52 -33.77 -1.23
N ASN A 95 -29.04 -32.84 -2.06
CA ASN A 95 -29.88 -31.99 -2.91
C ASN A 95 -29.42 -32.07 -4.38
N LYS A 96 -30.24 -31.55 -5.30
CA LYS A 96 -29.91 -31.61 -6.74
C LYS A 96 -28.65 -30.81 -7.12
N GLU A 97 -28.32 -29.80 -6.35
CA GLU A 97 -27.17 -28.93 -6.60
C GLU A 97 -25.85 -29.59 -6.15
N MET A 98 -25.89 -30.62 -5.29
CA MET A 98 -24.77 -31.44 -4.84
C MET A 98 -24.44 -32.62 -5.77
N TYR A 99 -25.19 -32.82 -6.87
CA TYR A 99 -24.99 -33.94 -7.80
C TYR A 99 -23.70 -33.94 -8.64
N PRO A 100 -23.08 -32.82 -9.04
CA PRO A 100 -21.86 -32.85 -9.85
C PRO A 100 -20.74 -33.80 -9.35
N PRO A 101 -20.39 -33.83 -8.04
CA PRO A 101 -19.40 -34.77 -7.51
C PRO A 101 -19.84 -36.24 -7.53
N TYR A 102 -21.13 -36.55 -7.68
CA TYR A 102 -21.61 -37.93 -7.74
C TYR A 102 -21.39 -38.59 -9.09
N LYS A 103 -21.19 -37.79 -10.15
CA LYS A 103 -20.82 -38.31 -11.46
C LYS A 103 -19.48 -39.04 -11.36
N PRO A 104 -19.38 -40.29 -11.82
CA PRO A 104 -18.15 -41.07 -11.71
C PRO A 104 -17.04 -40.49 -12.59
N PHE A 105 -15.80 -40.86 -12.28
CA PHE A 105 -14.62 -40.44 -13.03
C PHE A 105 -13.61 -41.56 -13.17
N LYS A 106 -12.79 -41.47 -14.23
CA LYS A 106 -11.78 -42.44 -14.59
C LYS A 106 -10.41 -41.98 -14.10
N ILE A 107 -9.67 -42.87 -13.45
CA ILE A 107 -8.26 -42.68 -13.07
C ILE A 107 -7.44 -43.66 -13.90
N ALA A 108 -6.59 -43.13 -14.78
CA ALA A 108 -5.72 -43.95 -15.64
C ALA A 108 -4.33 -44.06 -15.03
N LEU A 109 -3.83 -45.28 -14.90
CA LEU A 109 -2.55 -45.60 -14.29
C LEU A 109 -1.46 -45.84 -15.34
N THR A 110 -0.23 -45.55 -14.97
CA THR A 110 0.99 -45.97 -15.67
C THR A 110 1.30 -47.43 -15.35
N LYS A 111 2.19 -48.05 -16.15
CA LYS A 111 2.67 -49.42 -15.88
C LYS A 111 3.36 -49.56 -14.51
N ASP A 112 3.97 -48.48 -14.03
CA ASP A 112 4.66 -48.45 -12.75
C ASP A 112 3.70 -48.25 -11.56
N GLY A 113 2.41 -48.01 -11.84
CA GLY A 113 1.36 -47.83 -10.85
C GLY A 113 1.08 -46.37 -10.48
N ALA A 114 1.83 -45.38 -10.96
CA ALA A 114 1.51 -43.96 -10.74
C ALA A 114 0.30 -43.52 -11.58
N ILE A 115 -0.45 -42.50 -11.16
CA ILE A 115 -1.55 -41.92 -11.93
C ILE A 115 -0.97 -41.12 -13.10
N SER A 116 -1.40 -41.46 -14.32
CA SER A 116 -1.02 -40.75 -15.54
C SER A 116 -1.91 -39.54 -15.81
N HIS A 117 -3.23 -39.72 -15.74
CA HIS A 117 -4.24 -38.69 -15.97
C HIS A 117 -5.60 -39.14 -15.41
N VAL A 118 -6.51 -38.19 -15.32
CA VAL A 118 -7.91 -38.38 -14.92
C VAL A 118 -8.83 -37.92 -16.04
N VAL A 119 -9.97 -38.59 -16.20
CA VAL A 119 -11.00 -38.23 -17.19
C VAL A 119 -12.33 -38.07 -16.47
N PHE A 120 -13.00 -36.95 -16.71
CA PHE A 120 -14.28 -36.60 -16.10
C PHE A 120 -15.43 -36.78 -17.09
N LYS A 121 -16.67 -36.73 -16.59
CA LYS A 121 -17.85 -36.67 -17.45
C LYS A 121 -17.94 -35.29 -18.12
N GLU A 122 -18.48 -35.25 -19.32
CA GLU A 122 -18.70 -34.03 -20.08
C GLU A 122 -19.65 -33.08 -19.31
N GLY A 123 -19.33 -31.78 -19.33
CA GLY A 123 -20.08 -30.76 -18.61
C GLY A 123 -19.91 -30.80 -17.08
N ASP A 124 -18.89 -31.47 -16.55
CA ASP A 124 -18.53 -31.34 -15.13
C ASP A 124 -17.97 -29.95 -14.82
N PRO A 125 -18.50 -29.24 -13.81
CA PRO A 125 -18.01 -27.93 -13.43
C PRO A 125 -16.62 -28.02 -12.78
N ILE A 126 -15.83 -26.95 -12.88
CA ILE A 126 -14.43 -26.90 -12.44
C ILE A 126 -14.28 -27.25 -10.96
N TRP A 127 -15.18 -26.76 -10.10
CA TRP A 127 -15.13 -27.08 -8.67
C TRP A 127 -15.25 -28.59 -8.40
N SER A 128 -16.08 -29.30 -9.16
CA SER A 128 -16.29 -30.74 -9.02
C SER A 128 -15.11 -31.53 -9.57
N MET A 129 -14.55 -31.10 -10.71
CA MET A 129 -13.32 -31.69 -11.25
C MET A 129 -12.16 -31.53 -10.28
N ASN A 130 -11.95 -30.35 -9.70
CA ASN A 130 -10.90 -30.10 -8.70
C ASN A 130 -11.08 -30.95 -7.44
N PHE A 131 -12.32 -31.12 -6.97
CA PHE A 131 -12.63 -32.01 -5.86
C PHE A 131 -12.27 -33.49 -6.18
N LYS A 132 -12.59 -33.96 -7.39
CA LYS A 132 -12.22 -35.31 -7.85
C LYS A 132 -10.70 -35.48 -8.05
N ARG A 133 -9.99 -34.44 -8.53
CA ARG A 133 -8.52 -34.40 -8.62
C ARG A 133 -7.87 -34.59 -7.25
N ALA A 134 -8.42 -33.95 -6.22
CA ALA A 134 -7.92 -34.11 -4.84
C ALA A 134 -8.06 -35.55 -4.33
N ILE A 135 -9.21 -36.19 -4.56
CA ILE A 135 -9.42 -37.61 -4.23
C ILE A 135 -8.38 -38.48 -4.97
N ALA A 136 -8.23 -38.29 -6.28
CA ALA A 136 -7.23 -39.03 -7.06
C ALA A 136 -5.80 -38.80 -6.54
N SER A 137 -5.45 -37.56 -6.19
CA SER A 137 -4.14 -37.22 -5.64
C SER A 137 -3.87 -37.82 -4.26
N VAL A 138 -4.89 -38.04 -3.43
CA VAL A 138 -4.73 -38.74 -2.14
C VAL A 138 -4.51 -40.22 -2.35
N LEU A 139 -5.10 -40.82 -3.37
CA LEU A 139 -4.84 -42.22 -3.75
C LEU A 139 -3.45 -42.43 -4.36
N GLN A 140 -2.75 -41.37 -4.75
CA GLN A 140 -1.36 -41.44 -5.22
C GLN A 140 -0.37 -41.46 -4.04
N PHE A 141 0.23 -42.62 -3.80
CA PHE A 141 1.35 -42.80 -2.88
C PHE A 141 2.34 -43.83 -3.43
N GLN A 142 3.47 -44.03 -2.77
CA GLN A 142 4.49 -45.02 -3.16
C GLN A 142 4.90 -45.85 -1.95
N MET A 143 5.22 -47.13 -2.19
CA MET A 143 5.63 -48.07 -1.15
C MET A 143 7.02 -48.63 -1.44
N LYS A 144 7.88 -48.67 -0.41
CA LYS A 144 9.14 -49.41 -0.38
C LYS A 144 9.17 -50.28 0.89
N SER A 145 10.11 -51.23 0.97
CA SER A 145 10.17 -52.22 2.05
C SER A 145 10.23 -51.62 3.47
N SER A 146 10.99 -50.55 3.66
CA SER A 146 11.07 -49.73 4.89
C SER A 146 12.01 -48.54 4.69
N GLY A 147 11.90 -47.53 5.57
CA GLY A 147 12.82 -46.39 5.62
C GLY A 147 12.28 -45.11 4.97
N ALA A 148 13.14 -44.10 4.88
CA ALA A 148 12.82 -42.81 4.27
C ALA A 148 13.34 -42.71 2.83
N PHE A 149 12.57 -42.12 1.93
CA PHE A 149 13.02 -41.81 0.57
C PHE A 149 12.34 -40.56 0.03
N VAL A 150 12.91 -39.99 -1.02
CA VAL A 150 12.40 -38.76 -1.63
C VAL A 150 12.22 -38.99 -3.13
N VAL A 151 11.10 -38.52 -3.68
CA VAL A 151 10.75 -38.67 -5.10
C VAL A 151 10.02 -37.44 -5.59
N ASP A 152 10.20 -37.08 -6.85
CA ASP A 152 9.38 -36.04 -7.49
C ASP A 152 8.05 -36.65 -7.92
N GLU A 153 6.94 -36.09 -7.43
CA GLU A 153 5.61 -36.63 -7.64
C GLU A 153 4.63 -35.54 -8.06
N LEU A 154 3.77 -35.86 -9.02
CA LEU A 154 2.67 -35.00 -9.45
C LEU A 154 1.51 -35.07 -8.43
N GLY A 155 1.01 -33.94 -7.99
CA GLY A 155 -0.18 -33.84 -7.15
C GLY A 155 -0.99 -32.58 -7.46
N ILE A 156 -1.84 -32.17 -6.51
CA ILE A 156 -2.74 -31.02 -6.66
C ILE A 156 -2.02 -29.67 -6.89
N HIS A 157 -0.77 -29.54 -6.45
CA HIS A 157 0.05 -28.33 -6.63
C HIS A 157 1.05 -28.44 -7.79
N GLY A 158 0.90 -29.45 -8.66
CA GLY A 158 1.86 -29.77 -9.70
C GLY A 158 2.92 -30.78 -9.23
N THR A 159 4.13 -30.73 -9.80
CA THR A 159 5.20 -31.68 -9.46
C THR A 159 6.00 -31.16 -8.27
N CYS A 160 6.01 -31.91 -7.18
CA CYS A 160 6.66 -31.54 -5.92
C CYS A 160 7.66 -32.61 -5.48
N ARG A 161 8.77 -32.19 -4.87
CA ARG A 161 9.67 -33.11 -4.18
C ARG A 161 8.98 -33.62 -2.92
N THR A 162 8.73 -34.93 -2.85
CA THR A 162 7.89 -35.54 -1.82
C THR A 162 8.70 -36.52 -1.00
N GLU A 163 8.67 -36.34 0.33
CA GLU A 163 9.32 -37.21 1.28
C GLU A 163 8.35 -38.30 1.75
N TYR A 164 8.84 -39.54 1.77
CA TYR A 164 8.13 -40.70 2.27
C TYR A 164 8.88 -41.29 3.45
N PHE A 165 8.15 -41.70 4.46
CA PHE A 165 8.66 -42.52 5.57
C PHE A 165 7.77 -43.75 5.74
N VAL A 166 8.34 -44.92 5.49
CA VAL A 166 7.63 -46.20 5.60
C VAL A 166 8.07 -46.93 6.87
N SER A 167 7.11 -47.10 7.78
CA SER A 167 7.26 -47.88 9.01
C SER A 167 6.53 -49.21 8.86
N ASN A 168 7.31 -50.29 8.76
CA ASN A 168 6.77 -51.64 8.66
C ASN A 168 6.66 -52.25 10.07
N ARG A 169 5.44 -52.46 10.54
CA ARG A 169 5.14 -53.26 11.75
C ARG A 169 4.62 -54.62 11.30
N THR A 170 4.79 -55.65 12.14
CA THR A 170 4.54 -57.06 11.80
C THR A 170 3.26 -57.35 11.00
N ASN A 171 2.15 -56.65 11.27
CA ASN A 171 0.88 -56.80 10.54
C ASN A 171 0.28 -55.46 10.06
N TYR A 172 1.06 -54.38 9.99
CA TYR A 172 0.56 -53.07 9.61
C TYR A 172 1.69 -52.20 9.07
N ILE A 173 1.52 -51.67 7.86
CA ILE A 173 2.47 -50.71 7.28
C ILE A 173 1.88 -49.31 7.41
N SER A 174 2.65 -48.41 8.03
CA SER A 174 2.32 -46.99 8.08
C SER A 174 3.23 -46.22 7.13
N ILE A 175 2.63 -45.45 6.22
CA ILE A 175 3.35 -44.61 5.26
C ILE A 175 3.01 -43.16 5.59
N ARG A 176 4.02 -42.34 5.85
CA ARG A 176 3.88 -40.89 5.95
C ARG A 176 4.42 -40.25 4.67
N LYS A 177 3.64 -39.35 4.08
CA LYS A 177 3.94 -38.60 2.86
C LYS A 177 3.92 -37.12 3.20
N THR A 178 5.01 -36.42 2.92
CA THR A 178 5.17 -34.99 3.18
C THR A 178 5.71 -34.31 1.91
N PRO A 179 4.85 -33.68 1.10
CA PRO A 179 5.31 -32.89 -0.05
C PRO A 179 6.00 -31.60 0.41
N GLU A 180 7.22 -31.35 -0.08
CA GLU A 180 7.93 -30.09 0.12
C GLU A 180 7.34 -29.01 -0.79
N VAL A 181 6.36 -28.28 -0.28
CA VAL A 181 5.57 -27.33 -1.06
C VAL A 181 6.41 -26.23 -1.73
N LYS A 182 7.57 -25.87 -1.17
CA LYS A 182 8.50 -24.88 -1.76
C LYS A 182 9.10 -25.34 -3.09
N THR A 183 9.18 -26.64 -3.32
CA THR A 183 9.77 -27.21 -4.54
C THR A 183 8.77 -27.45 -5.67
N CYS A 184 7.47 -27.29 -5.38
CA CYS A 184 6.40 -27.55 -6.33
C CYS A 184 6.49 -26.65 -7.58
N LYS A 185 6.27 -27.25 -8.75
CA LYS A 185 6.17 -26.54 -10.04
C LYS A 185 4.83 -26.87 -10.72
N PRO A 186 4.09 -25.87 -11.22
CA PRO A 186 4.44 -24.44 -11.28
C PRO A 186 4.20 -23.65 -9.99
N TYR A 187 3.52 -24.22 -8.99
CA TYR A 187 3.07 -23.50 -7.79
C TYR A 187 4.00 -23.66 -6.60
N SER A 188 5.09 -22.90 -6.61
CA SER A 188 5.99 -22.82 -5.46
C SER A 188 5.20 -22.39 -4.22
N GLU A 189 5.48 -23.04 -3.09
CA GLU A 189 4.83 -22.79 -1.79
C GLU A 189 3.34 -23.11 -1.77
N ALA A 190 2.85 -23.91 -2.74
CA ALA A 190 1.43 -24.27 -2.88
C ALA A 190 0.48 -23.07 -3.09
N VAL A 191 1.00 -21.89 -3.42
CA VAL A 191 0.22 -20.71 -3.78
C VAL A 191 -0.08 -20.72 -5.27
N HIS A 192 -1.36 -20.86 -5.63
CA HIS A 192 -1.79 -21.03 -7.03
C HIS A 192 -1.85 -19.70 -7.79
N THR A 193 -2.27 -18.65 -7.11
CA THR A 193 -2.36 -17.29 -7.65
C THR A 193 -1.95 -16.31 -6.57
N THR A 194 -1.08 -15.36 -6.94
CA THR A 194 -0.76 -14.19 -6.10
C THR A 194 -1.18 -12.94 -6.86
N ARG A 195 -2.07 -12.13 -6.26
CA ARG A 195 -2.42 -10.80 -6.77
C ARG A 195 -1.94 -9.77 -5.74
N SER A 196 -1.17 -8.80 -6.21
CA SER A 196 -0.66 -7.72 -5.37
C SER A 196 -0.68 -6.43 -6.15
N ASN A 197 -1.11 -5.35 -5.51
CA ASN A 197 -1.02 -4.00 -6.08
C ASN A 197 0.20 -3.23 -5.57
N VAL A 198 1.07 -3.89 -4.79
CA VAL A 198 2.30 -3.31 -4.25
C VAL A 198 3.49 -4.14 -4.72
N PRO A 199 4.61 -3.50 -5.10
CA PRO A 199 5.78 -4.22 -5.57
C PRO A 199 6.38 -5.08 -4.43
N PRO A 200 6.89 -6.29 -4.74
CA PRO A 200 7.61 -7.09 -3.77
C PRO A 200 8.88 -6.36 -3.31
N ASN A 201 9.27 -6.53 -2.05
CA ASN A 201 10.59 -6.07 -1.63
C ASN A 201 11.63 -7.01 -2.24
N THR A 202 12.41 -6.52 -3.21
CA THR A 202 13.44 -7.30 -3.91
C THR A 202 14.74 -7.44 -3.14
N CYS A 203 14.80 -6.86 -1.93
CA CYS A 203 16.02 -6.83 -1.14
C CYS A 203 16.21 -8.15 -0.38
N GLU A 204 17.41 -8.72 -0.47
CA GLU A 204 17.77 -9.99 0.20
C GLU A 204 17.83 -9.79 1.72
N PHE A 205 16.69 -9.97 2.40
CA PHE A 205 16.59 -9.99 3.85
C PHE A 205 15.63 -11.12 4.26
N ASP A 206 15.92 -11.81 5.38
CA ASP A 206 15.05 -12.83 5.95
C ASP A 206 13.76 -12.17 6.46
N HIS A 207 12.78 -11.98 5.60
CA HIS A 207 11.44 -11.57 5.98
C HIS A 207 10.65 -12.79 6.46
N GLN A 208 9.96 -12.67 7.60
CA GLN A 208 8.96 -13.68 7.98
C GLN A 208 7.87 -13.75 6.91
N LYS A 209 7.61 -14.96 6.41
CA LYS A 209 6.58 -15.18 5.41
C LYS A 209 5.19 -14.96 6.00
N SER A 210 4.33 -14.28 5.24
CA SER A 210 2.96 -14.00 5.68
C SER A 210 2.05 -15.23 5.65
N VAL A 211 2.34 -16.19 4.78
CA VAL A 211 1.58 -17.43 4.60
C VAL A 211 2.54 -18.61 4.61
N ILE A 212 2.22 -19.62 5.41
CA ILE A 212 2.94 -20.89 5.49
C ILE A 212 1.94 -22.01 5.23
N ILE A 213 2.26 -22.90 4.30
CA ILE A 213 1.40 -24.03 3.93
C ILE A 213 2.16 -25.31 4.21
N GLY A 214 1.49 -26.26 4.84
CA GLY A 214 2.03 -27.59 5.08
C GLY A 214 0.96 -28.64 4.79
N ASN A 215 1.34 -29.64 4.00
CA ASN A 215 0.49 -30.79 3.72
C ASN A 215 1.19 -32.06 4.20
N GLU A 216 0.41 -32.98 4.73
CA GLU A 216 0.87 -34.28 5.19
C GLU A 216 -0.21 -35.32 4.89
N ALA A 217 0.18 -36.53 4.49
CA ALA A 217 -0.73 -37.65 4.39
C ALA A 217 -0.15 -38.87 5.13
N ILE A 218 -1.02 -39.56 5.85
CA ILE A 218 -0.72 -40.79 6.59
C ILE A 218 -1.58 -41.90 6.01
N TYR A 219 -0.95 -42.97 5.58
CA TYR A 219 -1.61 -44.15 5.03
C TYR A 219 -1.37 -45.33 5.96
N GLY A 220 -2.43 -46.09 6.21
CA GLY A 220 -2.42 -47.38 6.88
C GLY A 220 -2.71 -48.49 5.89
N MET A 221 -1.82 -49.49 5.86
CA MET A 221 -2.01 -50.68 5.04
C MET A 221 -2.08 -51.93 5.91
N SER A 222 -3.07 -52.77 5.62
CA SER A 222 -3.34 -54.03 6.32
C SER A 222 -3.15 -55.22 5.38
N PRO A 223 -2.80 -56.41 5.89
CA PRO A 223 -2.57 -57.59 5.06
C PRO A 223 -3.82 -57.99 4.26
N HIS A 224 -3.62 -58.37 2.99
CA HIS A 224 -4.66 -58.89 2.09
C HIS A 224 -4.21 -60.23 1.49
N ASN A 225 -5.13 -61.18 1.36
CA ASN A 225 -4.79 -62.53 0.91
C ASN A 225 -4.39 -62.60 -0.58
N GLU A 226 -4.98 -61.77 -1.44
CA GLU A 226 -4.73 -61.81 -2.89
C GLU A 226 -3.67 -60.78 -3.34
N THR A 227 -3.69 -59.58 -2.76
CA THR A 227 -2.85 -58.44 -3.18
C THR A 227 -1.65 -58.20 -2.25
N GLY A 228 -1.50 -59.02 -1.20
CA GLY A 228 -0.52 -58.85 -0.13
C GLY A 228 -0.94 -57.81 0.91
N TYR A 229 -1.37 -56.62 0.47
CA TYR A 229 -1.88 -55.55 1.32
C TYR A 229 -3.02 -54.79 0.65
N TYR A 230 -3.92 -54.23 1.48
CA TYR A 230 -4.95 -53.28 1.06
C TYR A 230 -4.82 -51.97 1.86
N LEU A 231 -5.32 -50.86 1.31
CA LEU A 231 -5.35 -49.56 1.96
C LEU A 231 -6.48 -49.57 2.97
N SER A 232 -6.15 -49.63 4.26
CA SER A 232 -7.14 -49.63 5.34
C SER A 232 -7.57 -48.22 5.72
N MET A 233 -6.65 -47.27 5.65
CA MET A 233 -6.91 -45.87 6.00
C MET A 233 -6.01 -44.93 5.20
N ALA A 234 -6.56 -43.82 4.71
CA ALA A 234 -5.79 -42.69 4.21
C ALA A 234 -6.26 -41.42 4.92
N HIS A 235 -5.35 -40.70 5.56
CA HIS A 235 -5.63 -39.45 6.25
C HIS A 235 -4.71 -38.36 5.73
N ALA A 236 -5.23 -37.47 4.90
CA ALA A 236 -4.53 -36.30 4.40
C ALA A 236 -4.94 -35.06 5.20
N LYS A 237 -3.96 -34.25 5.60
CA LYS A 237 -4.13 -33.02 6.36
C LYS A 237 -3.36 -31.89 5.69
N GLY A 238 -4.04 -30.77 5.49
CA GLY A 238 -3.44 -29.53 5.04
C GLY A 238 -3.69 -28.42 6.04
N THR A 239 -2.65 -27.66 6.33
CA THR A 239 -2.71 -26.51 7.23
C THR A 239 -2.10 -25.31 6.51
N THR A 240 -2.90 -24.26 6.37
CA THR A 240 -2.43 -22.93 5.98
C THR A 240 -2.43 -22.06 7.21
N LEU A 241 -1.26 -21.53 7.59
CA LEU A 241 -1.08 -20.57 8.67
C LEU A 241 -0.83 -19.20 8.07
N ILE A 242 -1.55 -18.21 8.58
CA ILE A 242 -1.44 -16.82 8.16
C ILE A 242 -0.96 -15.99 9.34
N HIS A 243 0.20 -15.38 9.18
CA HIS A 243 0.80 -14.47 10.15
C HIS A 243 1.05 -13.13 9.47
N THR A 244 0.42 -12.07 9.95
CA THR A 244 0.66 -10.73 9.41
C THR A 244 1.84 -10.07 10.11
N PHE A 245 1.87 -9.98 11.44
CA PHE A 245 2.95 -9.28 12.15
C PHE A 245 3.67 -10.19 13.16
N GLU A 246 4.98 -10.02 13.33
CA GLU A 246 5.87 -10.98 14.03
C GLU A 246 5.53 -11.20 15.53
N SER A 247 4.73 -10.34 16.17
CA SER A 247 4.64 -10.35 17.64
C SER A 247 3.34 -9.91 18.32
N THR A 248 2.26 -9.65 17.58
CA THR A 248 1.01 -9.09 18.14
C THR A 248 -0.29 -9.51 17.43
N GLY A 249 -0.20 -10.36 16.40
CA GLY A 249 -1.35 -10.84 15.63
C GLY A 249 -1.84 -12.20 16.10
N GLU A 250 -3.16 -12.40 16.16
CA GLU A 250 -3.73 -13.75 16.18
C GLU A 250 -3.39 -14.44 14.86
N ALA A 251 -2.85 -15.65 14.91
CA ALA A 251 -2.58 -16.41 13.72
C ALA A 251 -3.90 -16.93 13.14
N GLN A 252 -4.25 -16.53 11.93
CA GLN A 252 -5.39 -17.14 11.23
C GLN A 252 -4.94 -18.47 10.63
N PHE A 253 -5.86 -19.42 10.54
CA PHE A 253 -5.57 -20.71 9.95
C PHE A 253 -6.73 -21.20 9.08
N ILE A 254 -6.37 -21.98 8.06
CA ILE A 254 -7.29 -22.80 7.27
C ILE A 254 -6.77 -24.23 7.37
N ASN A 255 -7.50 -25.06 8.09
CA ASN A 255 -7.21 -26.49 8.21
C ASN A 255 -8.17 -27.25 7.31
N SER A 256 -7.65 -28.25 6.62
CA SER A 256 -8.43 -29.17 5.81
C SER A 256 -7.95 -30.59 6.03
N GLU A 257 -8.88 -31.53 6.17
CA GLU A 257 -8.60 -32.93 6.45
C GLU A 257 -9.46 -33.81 5.54
N LEU A 258 -8.87 -34.86 4.98
CA LEU A 258 -9.55 -35.93 4.25
C LEU A 258 -9.22 -37.26 4.89
N LEU A 259 -10.24 -37.98 5.35
CA LEU A 259 -10.15 -39.32 5.90
C LEU A 259 -10.90 -40.31 4.99
N LEU A 260 -10.21 -41.37 4.60
CA LEU A 260 -10.78 -42.54 3.93
C LEU A 260 -10.59 -43.75 4.84
N ASN A 261 -11.68 -44.37 5.27
CA ASN A 261 -11.63 -45.61 6.06
C ASN A 261 -12.22 -46.77 5.25
N PHE A 262 -11.50 -47.88 5.16
CA PHE A 262 -11.98 -49.05 4.45
C PHE A 262 -13.20 -49.68 5.17
N LEU A 263 -14.25 -50.01 4.41
CA LEU A 263 -15.46 -50.65 4.92
C LEU A 263 -15.55 -52.11 4.47
N ASN A 264 -15.58 -52.36 3.16
CA ASN A 264 -15.69 -53.71 2.61
C ASN A 264 -15.09 -53.84 1.20
N GLU A 265 -14.84 -55.09 0.81
CA GLU A 265 -14.47 -55.49 -0.55
C GLU A 265 -15.53 -56.45 -1.11
N THR A 266 -15.94 -56.23 -2.35
CA THR A 266 -16.87 -57.10 -3.10
C THR A 266 -16.36 -57.31 -4.53
N PRO A 267 -16.76 -58.38 -5.24
CA PRO A 267 -16.56 -58.46 -6.69
C PRO A 267 -17.33 -57.36 -7.42
N ILE A 268 -16.92 -57.01 -8.64
CA ILE A 268 -17.66 -56.06 -9.49
C ILE A 268 -18.86 -56.77 -10.11
N ASP A 269 -20.04 -56.58 -9.52
CA ASP A 269 -21.31 -57.04 -10.11
C ASP A 269 -21.81 -56.07 -11.19
N ASN A 270 -21.73 -54.76 -10.92
CA ASN A 270 -22.13 -53.68 -11.82
C ASN A 270 -20.95 -52.71 -12.04
N PRO A 271 -20.36 -52.65 -13.24
CA PRO A 271 -19.27 -51.73 -13.51
C PRO A 271 -19.76 -50.28 -13.52
N ILE A 272 -19.04 -49.40 -12.84
CA ILE A 272 -19.24 -47.95 -12.91
C ILE A 272 -18.97 -47.49 -14.36
N ASP A 273 -19.93 -46.77 -14.95
CA ASP A 273 -19.80 -46.27 -16.32
C ASP A 273 -18.79 -45.12 -16.43
N ILE A 274 -17.64 -45.44 -17.03
CA ILE A 274 -16.53 -44.53 -17.33
C ILE A 274 -16.21 -44.48 -18.82
N GLU A 275 -17.16 -44.86 -19.68
CA GLU A 275 -17.00 -44.85 -21.14
C GLU A 275 -17.96 -43.88 -21.82
N THR A 276 -19.22 -43.79 -21.36
CA THR A 276 -20.19 -42.90 -22.00
C THR A 276 -20.03 -41.45 -21.53
N SER A 277 -20.26 -40.47 -22.42
CA SER A 277 -20.25 -39.03 -22.12
C SER A 277 -19.03 -38.57 -21.31
N MET A 278 -17.86 -39.14 -21.59
CA MET A 278 -16.60 -38.71 -20.99
C MET A 278 -16.02 -37.55 -21.81
N ALA A 279 -15.36 -36.61 -21.14
CA ALA A 279 -14.67 -35.52 -21.83
C ALA A 279 -13.58 -36.06 -22.76
N ALA A 280 -13.44 -35.45 -23.95
CA ALA A 280 -12.48 -35.87 -24.96
C ALA A 280 -11.02 -35.60 -24.57
N GLU A 281 -10.77 -34.51 -23.82
CA GLU A 281 -9.43 -34.15 -23.37
C GLU A 281 -9.12 -34.73 -21.98
N PRO A 282 -8.03 -35.51 -21.83
CA PRO A 282 -7.60 -35.99 -20.53
C PRO A 282 -7.04 -34.85 -19.67
N SER A 283 -7.32 -34.89 -18.38
CA SER A 283 -6.83 -33.91 -17.40
C SER A 283 -5.70 -34.48 -16.55
N ASN A 284 -4.76 -33.65 -16.14
CA ASN A 284 -3.78 -34.01 -15.10
C ASN A 284 -4.37 -33.90 -13.69
N LEU A 285 -3.55 -34.17 -12.66
CA LEU A 285 -3.90 -34.04 -11.23
C LEU A 285 -3.80 -32.60 -10.70
N GLU A 286 -3.17 -31.70 -11.45
CA GLU A 286 -3.02 -30.29 -11.05
C GLU A 286 -4.39 -29.61 -10.99
N LEU A 287 -4.66 -28.87 -9.91
CA LEU A 287 -5.93 -28.15 -9.83
C LEU A 287 -6.00 -27.07 -10.90
N GLN A 288 -7.16 -26.99 -11.54
CA GLN A 288 -7.44 -25.96 -12.52
C GLN A 288 -7.79 -24.66 -11.79
N ARG A 289 -7.17 -23.55 -12.23
CA ARG A 289 -7.44 -22.21 -11.69
C ARG A 289 -8.88 -21.81 -12.00
N LEU A 290 -9.48 -21.10 -11.06
CA LEU A 290 -10.80 -20.50 -11.24
C LEU A 290 -10.66 -19.19 -12.01
N ASP A 291 -11.65 -18.90 -12.87
CA ASP A 291 -11.75 -17.63 -13.59
C ASP A 291 -12.05 -16.51 -12.58
N PRO A 292 -11.36 -15.35 -12.61
CA PRO A 292 -11.71 -14.19 -11.79
C PRO A 292 -13.19 -13.79 -11.87
N ASN A 293 -13.84 -13.94 -13.03
CA ASN A 293 -15.24 -13.61 -13.26
C ASN A 293 -16.21 -14.70 -12.73
N ASP A 294 -15.73 -15.92 -12.49
CA ASP A 294 -16.48 -16.99 -11.84
C ASP A 294 -15.66 -17.66 -10.73
N PRO A 295 -15.58 -17.01 -9.55
CA PRO A 295 -14.86 -17.53 -8.40
C PRO A 295 -15.50 -18.80 -7.81
N THR A 296 -16.67 -19.23 -8.30
CA THR A 296 -17.36 -20.45 -7.84
C THR A 296 -16.99 -21.70 -8.65
N GLY A 297 -16.25 -21.54 -9.75
CA GLY A 297 -15.85 -22.66 -10.62
C GLY A 297 -17.03 -23.37 -11.26
N GLY A 298 -18.06 -22.64 -11.68
CA GLY A 298 -19.28 -23.13 -12.32
C GLY A 298 -20.41 -23.53 -11.38
N ARG A 299 -20.30 -23.29 -10.07
CA ARG A 299 -21.35 -23.66 -9.10
C ARG A 299 -22.52 -22.67 -9.11
N SER A 300 -22.23 -21.37 -9.11
CA SER A 300 -23.21 -20.29 -9.14
C SER A 300 -22.59 -19.01 -9.74
N PRO A 301 -22.28 -19.00 -11.05
CA PRO A 301 -21.79 -17.80 -11.71
C PRO A 301 -22.83 -16.68 -11.57
N GLN A 302 -22.39 -15.49 -11.15
CA GLN A 302 -23.29 -14.35 -10.97
C GLN A 302 -23.69 -13.77 -12.33
N GLN A 303 -24.96 -13.38 -12.46
CA GLN A 303 -25.44 -12.70 -13.67
C GLN A 303 -24.93 -11.26 -13.68
N GLN A 304 -24.44 -10.81 -14.83
CA GLN A 304 -23.87 -9.47 -14.99
C GLN A 304 -24.89 -8.36 -14.64
N GLU A 305 -26.17 -8.53 -14.97
CA GLU A 305 -27.22 -7.57 -14.59
C GLU A 305 -27.38 -7.44 -13.07
N THR A 306 -27.22 -8.54 -12.33
CA THR A 306 -27.31 -8.52 -10.86
C THR A 306 -26.12 -7.81 -10.24
N LEU A 307 -24.92 -7.97 -10.83
CA LEU A 307 -23.71 -7.24 -10.42
C LEU A 307 -23.89 -5.73 -10.62
N ILE A 308 -24.44 -5.29 -11.75
CA ILE A 308 -24.67 -3.87 -12.07
C ILE A 308 -25.59 -3.24 -11.03
N ALA A 309 -26.74 -3.88 -10.75
CA ALA A 309 -27.72 -3.36 -9.79
C ALA A 309 -27.13 -3.25 -8.36
N GLN A 310 -26.39 -4.28 -7.92
CA GLN A 310 -25.74 -4.28 -6.61
C GLN A 310 -24.64 -3.20 -6.50
N ALA A 311 -23.80 -3.07 -7.53
CA ALA A 311 -22.76 -2.05 -7.56
C ALA A 311 -23.34 -0.63 -7.56
N GLY A 312 -24.41 -0.39 -8.33
CA GLY A 312 -25.13 0.89 -8.33
C GLY A 312 -25.69 1.25 -6.95
N THR A 313 -26.31 0.29 -6.26
CA THR A 313 -26.86 0.50 -4.91
C THR A 313 -25.77 0.78 -3.87
N LEU A 314 -24.63 0.08 -3.93
CA LEU A 314 -23.52 0.30 -3.01
C LEU A 314 -22.81 1.65 -3.27
N LEU A 315 -22.63 2.04 -4.53
CA LEU A 315 -22.08 3.35 -4.89
C LEU A 315 -22.99 4.49 -4.41
N ASP A 316 -24.31 4.30 -4.52
CA ASP A 316 -25.29 5.25 -4.01
C ASP A 316 -25.26 5.33 -2.46
N SER A 317 -25.15 4.19 -1.79
CA SER A 317 -24.97 4.13 -0.33
C SER A 317 -23.68 4.82 0.15
N LEU A 318 -22.57 4.68 -0.59
CA LEU A 318 -21.32 5.40 -0.33
C LEU A 318 -21.50 6.92 -0.44
N ALA A 319 -22.19 7.38 -1.49
CA ALA A 319 -22.45 8.80 -1.68
C ALA A 319 -23.37 9.37 -0.57
N GLU A 320 -24.39 8.60 -0.17
CA GLU A 320 -25.29 8.94 0.94
C GLU A 320 -24.54 9.03 2.28
N ALA A 321 -23.66 8.06 2.58
CA ALA A 321 -22.86 8.08 3.79
C ALA A 321 -21.91 9.30 3.88
N LEU A 322 -21.54 9.90 2.75
CA LEU A 322 -20.79 11.15 2.71
C LEU A 322 -21.66 12.39 2.93
N GLU A 323 -22.98 12.29 2.78
CA GLU A 323 -23.96 13.37 3.04
C GLU A 323 -24.50 13.34 4.47
N THR A 324 -24.53 12.17 5.13
CA THR A 324 -25.03 12.04 6.50
C THR A 324 -24.19 12.82 7.52
N THR A 325 -24.84 13.26 8.59
CA THR A 325 -24.22 13.87 9.78
C THR A 325 -24.11 12.90 10.96
N GLU A 326 -24.62 11.67 10.80
CA GLU A 326 -24.54 10.58 11.77
C GLU A 326 -23.28 9.74 11.53
N PHE A 327 -22.24 10.04 12.30
CA PHE A 327 -20.94 9.37 12.16
C PHE A 327 -20.84 8.15 13.07
N LYS A 328 -20.44 7.01 12.48
CA LYS A 328 -20.23 5.74 13.19
C LYS A 328 -18.89 5.71 13.95
N PHE A 329 -18.62 6.68 14.82
CA PHE A 329 -17.40 6.67 15.64
C PHE A 329 -17.33 5.46 16.59
N SER A 330 -18.47 4.90 16.99
CA SER A 330 -18.53 3.69 17.79
C SER A 330 -18.17 2.43 16.99
N GLU A 331 -18.43 2.42 15.68
CA GLU A 331 -18.19 1.30 14.78
C GLU A 331 -17.63 1.83 13.43
N PRO A 332 -16.35 2.26 13.39
CA PRO A 332 -15.75 2.87 12.20
C PRO A 332 -15.42 1.84 11.09
N TYR A 333 -16.02 0.64 11.14
CA TYR A 333 -15.80 -0.44 10.19
C TYR A 333 -16.72 -0.25 8.98
N ASP A 334 -16.14 0.12 7.84
CA ASP A 334 -16.89 0.34 6.60
C ASP A 334 -16.26 -0.42 5.43
N SER A 335 -16.82 -1.60 5.13
CA SER A 335 -16.37 -2.45 4.02
C SER A 335 -16.96 -2.06 2.67
N THR A 336 -17.91 -1.12 2.61
CA THR A 336 -18.71 -0.82 1.40
C THR A 336 -17.84 -0.51 0.19
N LEU A 337 -16.77 0.29 0.36
CA LEU A 337 -15.81 0.58 -0.70
C LEU A 337 -15.08 -0.68 -1.20
N SER A 338 -14.65 -1.56 -0.29
CA SER A 338 -14.04 -2.86 -0.66
C SER A 338 -15.03 -3.74 -1.42
N ASP A 339 -16.30 -3.75 -1.00
CA ASP A 339 -17.35 -4.55 -1.64
C ASP A 339 -17.67 -4.04 -3.05
N VAL A 340 -17.71 -2.72 -3.27
CA VAL A 340 -17.82 -2.12 -4.61
C VAL A 340 -16.63 -2.51 -5.49
N ILE A 341 -15.40 -2.38 -5.00
CA ILE A 341 -14.20 -2.76 -5.76
C ILE A 341 -14.26 -4.24 -6.16
N LYS A 342 -14.71 -5.12 -5.26
CA LYS A 342 -14.91 -6.55 -5.55
C LYS A 342 -15.91 -6.76 -6.68
N LEU A 343 -17.11 -6.18 -6.59
CA LEU A 343 -18.14 -6.34 -7.62
C LEU A 343 -17.68 -5.83 -9.00
N LEU A 344 -17.07 -4.64 -9.04
CA LEU A 344 -16.58 -4.07 -10.30
C LEU A 344 -15.42 -4.91 -10.90
N SER A 345 -14.69 -5.66 -10.07
CA SER A 345 -13.63 -6.56 -10.54
C SER A 345 -14.13 -7.86 -11.16
N GLU A 346 -15.40 -8.21 -10.95
CA GLU A 346 -16.04 -9.42 -11.51
C GLU A 346 -16.87 -9.10 -12.79
N MET A 347 -16.92 -7.83 -13.20
CA MET A 347 -17.67 -7.36 -14.37
C MET A 347 -16.85 -7.39 -15.66
N ASP A 348 -17.54 -7.66 -16.77
CA ASP A 348 -16.99 -7.50 -18.11
C ASP A 348 -17.04 -6.04 -18.61
N PHE A 349 -16.45 -5.79 -19.79
CA PHE A 349 -16.35 -4.46 -20.38
C PHE A 349 -17.72 -3.84 -20.68
N ASP A 350 -18.66 -4.63 -21.20
CA ASP A 350 -20.00 -4.15 -21.57
C ASP A 350 -20.81 -3.76 -20.33
N SER A 351 -20.69 -4.54 -19.25
CA SER A 351 -21.34 -4.29 -17.97
C SER A 351 -20.80 -3.06 -17.28
N LEU A 352 -19.48 -2.88 -17.25
CA LEU A 352 -18.85 -1.66 -16.73
C LEU A 352 -19.24 -0.42 -17.54
N THR A 353 -19.32 -0.55 -18.88
CA THR A 353 -19.76 0.54 -19.76
C THR A 353 -21.22 0.91 -19.52
N LYS A 354 -22.09 -0.08 -19.30
CA LYS A 354 -23.50 0.14 -18.97
C LYS A 354 -23.65 0.82 -17.60
N LEU A 355 -22.95 0.34 -16.57
CA LEU A 355 -22.95 0.98 -15.25
C LEU A 355 -22.44 2.43 -15.32
N TYR A 356 -21.38 2.69 -16.10
CA TYR A 356 -20.87 4.05 -16.29
C TYR A 356 -21.95 4.98 -16.89
N ARG A 357 -22.68 4.51 -17.90
CA ARG A 357 -23.79 5.27 -18.48
C ARG A 357 -24.90 5.53 -17.47
N GLU A 358 -25.21 4.58 -16.58
CA GLU A 358 -26.22 4.77 -15.53
C GLU A 358 -25.75 5.80 -14.47
N VAL A 359 -24.46 5.78 -14.12
CA VAL A 359 -23.85 6.67 -13.12
C VAL A 359 -23.63 8.11 -13.65
N ASP A 360 -23.36 8.29 -14.95
CA ASP A 360 -23.08 9.60 -15.55
C ASP A 360 -24.35 10.42 -15.88
N ILE A 361 -25.55 9.85 -15.70
CA ILE A 361 -26.81 10.55 -15.96
C ILE A 361 -27.12 11.55 -14.84
N GLY A 362 -26.79 12.82 -15.08
CA GLY A 362 -27.28 13.97 -14.31
C GLY A 362 -26.19 14.87 -13.74
N THR A 363 -26.63 15.95 -13.10
CA THR A 363 -25.75 17.02 -12.57
C THR A 363 -25.97 17.28 -11.08
N SER A 364 -26.68 16.38 -10.38
CA SER A 364 -26.85 16.53 -8.93
C SER A 364 -25.53 16.29 -8.20
N TYR A 365 -25.40 16.91 -7.02
CA TYR A 365 -24.21 16.77 -6.17
C TYR A 365 -23.92 15.31 -5.78
N ARG A 366 -24.98 14.54 -5.50
CA ARG A 366 -24.90 13.10 -5.22
C ARG A 366 -24.40 12.31 -6.42
N GLN A 367 -24.95 12.54 -7.61
CA GLN A 367 -24.49 11.87 -8.84
C GLN A 367 -23.03 12.23 -9.19
N GLU A 368 -22.64 13.48 -9.01
CA GLU A 368 -21.24 13.88 -9.18
C GLU A 368 -20.32 13.14 -8.21
N THR A 369 -20.74 12.97 -6.95
CA THR A 369 -19.99 12.18 -5.95
C THR A 369 -19.84 10.72 -6.39
N ILE A 370 -20.93 10.07 -6.81
CA ILE A 370 -20.93 8.69 -7.32
C ILE A 370 -19.95 8.56 -8.48
N ARG A 371 -20.01 9.50 -9.45
CA ARG A 371 -19.11 9.52 -10.61
C ARG A 371 -17.65 9.74 -10.22
N ASN A 372 -17.37 10.65 -9.28
CA ASN A 372 -16.01 10.88 -8.79
C ASN A 372 -15.42 9.62 -8.13
N ILE A 373 -16.20 8.94 -7.30
CA ILE A 373 -15.82 7.68 -6.67
C ILE A 373 -15.58 6.60 -7.74
N PHE A 374 -16.47 6.48 -8.73
CA PHE A 374 -16.33 5.53 -9.83
C PHE A 374 -15.04 5.76 -10.63
N HIS A 375 -14.74 7.00 -11.03
CA HIS A 375 -13.51 7.35 -11.75
C HIS A 375 -12.25 7.04 -10.93
N GLU A 376 -12.29 7.14 -9.61
CA GLU A 376 -11.16 6.76 -8.76
C GLU A 376 -11.00 5.23 -8.64
N ILE A 377 -12.09 4.46 -8.67
CA ILE A 377 -12.04 3.01 -8.53
C ILE A 377 -11.54 2.31 -9.81
N ILE A 378 -12.10 2.66 -10.98
CA ILE A 378 -11.86 1.94 -12.24
C ILE A 378 -10.37 1.68 -12.57
N PRO A 379 -9.47 2.68 -12.55
CA PRO A 379 -8.08 2.44 -12.90
C PRO A 379 -7.32 1.62 -11.84
N ARG A 380 -7.88 1.46 -10.62
CA ARG A 380 -7.26 0.71 -9.51
C ARG A 380 -7.65 -0.76 -9.45
N ILE A 381 -8.69 -1.16 -10.17
CA ILE A 381 -9.13 -2.56 -10.24
C ILE A 381 -8.10 -3.41 -10.99
N GLY A 382 -7.65 -2.92 -12.15
CA GLY A 382 -6.59 -3.54 -12.95
C GLY A 382 -7.00 -4.79 -13.76
N THR A 383 -8.30 -5.03 -13.93
CA THR A 383 -8.80 -6.07 -14.84
C THR A 383 -8.67 -5.61 -16.29
N LYS A 384 -8.66 -6.55 -17.24
CA LYS A 384 -8.68 -6.22 -18.67
C LYS A 384 -9.88 -5.31 -19.03
N ALA A 385 -11.04 -5.59 -18.45
CA ALA A 385 -12.25 -4.79 -18.64
C ALA A 385 -12.11 -3.34 -18.15
N SER A 386 -11.47 -3.12 -16.98
CA SER A 386 -11.30 -1.77 -16.43
C SER A 386 -10.30 -0.92 -17.22
N VAL A 387 -9.25 -1.56 -17.77
CA VAL A 387 -8.29 -0.91 -18.67
C VAL A 387 -8.98 -0.53 -19.98
N PHE A 388 -9.78 -1.43 -20.56
CA PHE A 388 -10.51 -1.16 -21.80
C PHE A 388 -11.55 -0.05 -21.62
N LEU A 389 -12.24 0.01 -20.47
CA LEU A 389 -13.12 1.14 -20.15
C LEU A 389 -12.33 2.45 -20.06
N THR A 390 -11.20 2.45 -19.35
CA THR A 390 -10.34 3.65 -19.23
C THR A 390 -9.88 4.15 -20.61
N HIS A 391 -9.43 3.22 -21.46
CA HIS A 391 -9.07 3.48 -22.86
C HIS A 391 -10.23 4.08 -23.65
N HIS A 392 -11.41 3.47 -23.60
CA HIS A 392 -12.61 3.94 -24.27
C HIS A 392 -13.02 5.35 -23.83
N LEU A 393 -12.97 5.65 -22.53
CA LEU A 393 -13.34 6.95 -21.97
C LEU A 393 -12.38 8.07 -22.38
N VAL A 394 -11.08 7.77 -22.46
CA VAL A 394 -10.03 8.74 -22.77
C VAL A 394 -9.95 9.02 -24.27
N LEU A 395 -9.85 7.98 -25.11
CA LEU A 395 -9.66 8.17 -26.56
C LEU A 395 -10.89 8.74 -27.25
N ASN A 396 -12.09 8.36 -26.82
CA ASN A 396 -13.33 8.92 -27.35
C ASN A 396 -13.67 10.29 -26.75
N LYS A 397 -12.81 10.84 -25.88
CA LYS A 397 -12.98 12.16 -25.24
C LYS A 397 -14.32 12.27 -24.50
N LEU A 398 -14.77 11.18 -23.88
CA LEU A 398 -16.01 11.13 -23.09
C LEU A 398 -15.84 11.79 -21.71
N THR A 399 -14.60 12.07 -21.30
CA THR A 399 -14.26 12.70 -20.02
C THR A 399 -13.48 14.01 -20.23
N LYS A 400 -13.46 14.87 -19.20
CA LYS A 400 -12.66 16.11 -19.20
C LYS A 400 -11.16 15.78 -19.12
N PRO A 401 -10.26 16.61 -19.69
CA PRO A 401 -8.81 16.34 -19.66
C PRO A 401 -8.23 16.07 -18.27
N GLN A 402 -8.74 16.75 -17.24
CA GLN A 402 -8.31 16.55 -15.85
C GLN A 402 -8.66 15.16 -15.33
N ILE A 403 -9.86 14.67 -15.68
CA ILE A 403 -10.32 13.32 -15.32
C ILE A 403 -9.54 12.27 -16.13
N ALA A 404 -9.25 12.53 -17.40
CA ALA A 404 -8.42 11.64 -18.21
C ALA A 404 -7.02 11.44 -17.59
N VAL A 405 -6.38 12.52 -17.11
CA VAL A 405 -5.09 12.43 -16.37
C VAL A 405 -5.26 11.64 -15.07
N GLN A 406 -6.33 11.89 -14.32
CA GLN A 406 -6.64 11.17 -13.07
C GLN A 406 -6.83 9.67 -13.30
N LEU A 407 -7.39 9.26 -14.45
CA LEU A 407 -7.55 7.85 -14.81
C LEU A 407 -6.21 7.20 -15.23
N LEU A 408 -5.39 7.93 -16.00
CA LEU A 408 -4.15 7.39 -16.59
C LEU A 408 -2.99 7.25 -15.59
N ILE A 409 -2.90 8.12 -14.58
CA ILE A 409 -1.80 8.07 -13.59
C ILE A 409 -1.79 6.76 -12.78
N PRO A 410 -2.88 6.32 -12.14
CA PRO A 410 -2.88 5.13 -11.30
C PRO A 410 -2.94 3.82 -12.11
N MET A 411 -3.49 3.83 -13.33
CA MET A 411 -3.76 2.61 -14.11
C MET A 411 -2.54 1.69 -14.26
N PRO A 412 -1.33 2.14 -14.67
CA PRO A 412 -0.17 1.27 -14.88
C PRO A 412 0.29 0.51 -13.63
N PHE A 413 0.03 1.05 -12.43
CA PHE A 413 0.46 0.47 -11.14
C PHE A 413 -0.50 -0.61 -10.64
N HIS A 414 -1.70 -0.72 -11.22
CA HIS A 414 -2.74 -1.63 -10.75
C HIS A 414 -3.08 -2.76 -11.72
N ILE A 415 -2.59 -2.74 -12.97
CA ILE A 415 -2.81 -3.81 -13.95
C ILE A 415 -2.27 -5.14 -13.41
N PHE A 416 -3.14 -6.14 -13.27
CA PHE A 416 -2.74 -7.50 -12.85
C PHE A 416 -2.99 -8.56 -13.92
N GLU A 417 -3.93 -8.33 -14.85
CA GLU A 417 -4.15 -9.20 -16.01
C GLU A 417 -3.21 -8.82 -17.16
N LEU A 418 -1.99 -9.33 -17.09
CA LEU A 418 -1.00 -9.11 -18.13
C LEU A 418 -1.33 -9.97 -19.36
N SER A 419 -1.60 -9.32 -20.50
CA SER A 419 -1.79 -9.98 -21.78
C SER A 419 -1.21 -9.15 -22.92
N ALA A 420 -0.76 -9.82 -23.99
CA ALA A 420 -0.24 -9.14 -25.17
C ALA A 420 -1.29 -8.23 -25.83
N GLU A 421 -2.56 -8.67 -25.82
CA GLU A 421 -3.70 -7.88 -26.32
C GLU A 421 -3.89 -6.58 -25.52
N LEU A 422 -3.72 -6.62 -24.19
CA LEU A 422 -3.84 -5.44 -23.34
C LEU A 422 -2.72 -4.44 -23.60
N VAL A 423 -1.48 -4.92 -23.81
CA VAL A 423 -0.36 -4.05 -24.20
C VAL A 423 -0.66 -3.37 -25.53
N GLN A 424 -1.08 -4.13 -26.55
CA GLN A 424 -1.43 -3.60 -27.87
C GLN A 424 -2.52 -2.52 -27.79
N LYS A 425 -3.56 -2.74 -26.98
CA LYS A 425 -4.61 -1.73 -26.77
C LYS A 425 -4.09 -0.47 -26.10
N CYS A 426 -3.15 -0.57 -25.17
CA CYS A 426 -2.53 0.59 -24.54
C CYS A 426 -1.62 1.39 -25.48
N GLU A 427 -1.19 0.84 -26.62
CA GLU A 427 -0.37 1.56 -27.62
C GLU A 427 -1.11 2.77 -28.17
N ASP A 428 -2.44 2.69 -28.30
CA ASP A 428 -3.28 3.81 -28.75
C ASP A 428 -3.12 5.07 -27.87
N PHE A 429 -2.72 4.93 -26.59
CA PHE A 429 -2.44 6.09 -25.73
C PHE A 429 -1.22 6.90 -26.19
N LEU A 430 -0.28 6.28 -26.90
CA LEU A 430 0.88 6.96 -27.49
C LEU A 430 0.46 7.92 -28.62
N ASN A 431 -0.73 7.71 -29.20
CA ASN A 431 -1.30 8.55 -30.26
C ASN A 431 -2.07 9.76 -29.70
N ILE A 432 -2.15 9.92 -28.38
CA ILE A 432 -2.67 11.15 -27.73
C ILE A 432 -1.58 12.22 -27.79
N GLY A 433 -1.41 12.83 -28.96
CA GLY A 433 -0.32 13.76 -29.27
C GLY A 433 -0.03 13.78 -30.78
N PRO A 434 1.04 14.43 -31.26
CA PRO A 434 1.42 14.34 -32.66
C PRO A 434 1.77 12.88 -33.06
N ASP A 435 1.16 12.42 -34.16
CA ASP A 435 1.12 11.06 -34.75
C ASP A 435 2.42 10.24 -34.67
N ARG A 436 2.35 8.95 -34.24
CA ARG A 436 3.49 8.01 -34.23
C ARG A 436 3.05 6.54 -34.40
N SER A 437 3.78 5.77 -35.21
CA SER A 437 3.43 4.39 -35.60
C SER A 437 3.80 3.28 -34.59
N ASP A 438 3.13 2.13 -34.72
CA ASP A 438 3.14 0.90 -33.88
C ASP A 438 4.39 0.00 -34.05
N GLU A 439 4.73 -0.85 -33.04
CA GLU A 439 5.46 -2.16 -33.09
C GLU A 439 6.17 -2.58 -31.74
N LYS A 440 6.82 -3.77 -31.70
CA LYS A 440 7.07 -4.72 -30.55
C LYS A 440 7.98 -4.27 -29.38
N PHE A 441 7.99 -5.06 -28.28
CA PHE A 441 8.55 -4.71 -26.95
C PHE A 441 10.04 -4.27 -26.86
N GLU A 442 10.96 -4.88 -27.62
CA GLU A 442 12.37 -4.42 -27.66
C GLU A 442 12.54 -3.11 -28.44
N GLU A 443 11.62 -2.83 -29.36
CA GLU A 443 11.60 -1.62 -30.17
C GLU A 443 11.16 -0.40 -29.36
N TYR A 444 10.48 -0.56 -28.20
CA TYR A 444 10.15 0.58 -27.36
C TYR A 444 11.38 1.32 -26.85
N VAL A 445 12.40 0.59 -26.37
CA VAL A 445 13.66 1.22 -25.93
C VAL A 445 14.28 2.01 -27.09
N GLN A 446 14.28 1.40 -28.28
CA GLN A 446 14.82 2.01 -29.49
C GLN A 446 13.97 3.19 -29.97
N LYS A 447 12.65 3.14 -29.84
CA LYS A 447 11.70 4.21 -30.20
C LYS A 447 11.88 5.43 -29.32
N TYR A 448 11.93 5.25 -28.00
CA TYR A 448 12.18 6.36 -27.08
C TYR A 448 13.58 6.95 -27.29
N PHE A 449 14.59 6.12 -27.53
CA PHE A 449 15.95 6.59 -27.83
C PHE A 449 16.03 7.34 -29.17
N ASN A 450 15.41 6.81 -30.23
CA ASN A 450 15.37 7.47 -31.55
C ASN A 450 14.59 8.80 -31.47
N ALA A 451 13.49 8.84 -30.71
CA ALA A 451 12.74 10.06 -30.46
C ALA A 451 13.61 11.11 -29.74
N TYR A 452 14.37 10.70 -28.73
CA TYR A 452 15.37 11.55 -28.05
C TYR A 452 16.41 12.13 -29.02
N LEU A 453 16.97 11.29 -29.90
CA LEU A 453 17.96 11.73 -30.89
C LEU A 453 17.39 12.68 -31.95
N SER A 454 16.11 12.49 -32.32
CA SER A 454 15.44 13.28 -33.36
C SER A 454 15.00 14.67 -32.89
N ASP A 455 14.72 14.83 -31.60
CA ASP A 455 14.17 16.06 -31.03
C ASP A 455 15.28 17.05 -30.62
N ARG A 456 14.98 18.34 -30.72
CA ARG A 456 15.88 19.43 -30.32
C ARG A 456 15.39 20.17 -29.09
N ASP A 457 14.12 20.00 -28.73
CA ASP A 457 13.55 20.67 -27.57
C ASP A 457 13.96 19.95 -26.28
N PHE A 458 14.38 20.74 -25.28
CA PHE A 458 14.86 20.21 -24.01
C PHE A 458 13.76 19.46 -23.26
N ASP A 459 12.54 20.00 -23.27
CA ASP A 459 11.38 19.41 -22.59
C ASP A 459 11.02 18.03 -23.17
N GLN A 460 11.04 17.91 -24.50
CA GLN A 460 10.78 16.64 -25.18
C GLN A 460 11.90 15.62 -24.97
N LYS A 461 13.17 16.04 -25.07
CA LYS A 461 14.32 15.17 -24.73
C LYS A 461 14.22 14.66 -23.29
N MET A 462 13.87 15.53 -22.34
CA MET A 462 13.65 15.15 -20.93
C MET A 462 12.51 14.13 -20.81
N LEU A 463 11.37 14.35 -21.48
CA LEU A 463 10.24 13.43 -21.50
C LEU A 463 10.64 12.03 -21.99
N TYR A 464 11.37 11.92 -23.11
CA TYR A 464 11.82 10.61 -23.61
C TYR A 464 12.81 9.93 -22.69
N LEU A 465 13.68 10.69 -22.05
CA LEU A 465 14.62 10.17 -21.05
C LEU A 465 13.89 9.62 -19.82
N GLN A 466 12.83 10.29 -19.38
CA GLN A 466 11.95 9.78 -18.31
C GLN A 466 11.11 8.57 -18.79
N GLY A 467 10.75 8.52 -20.07
CA GLY A 467 10.15 7.32 -20.68
C GLY A 467 11.10 6.12 -20.62
N LEU A 468 12.37 6.31 -20.97
CA LEU A 468 13.42 5.28 -20.84
C LEU A 468 13.61 4.84 -19.38
N ASN A 469 13.60 5.79 -18.42
CA ASN A 469 13.63 5.48 -16.99
C ASN A 469 12.50 4.51 -16.59
N ASN A 470 11.28 4.76 -17.09
CA ASN A 470 10.12 3.96 -16.75
C ASN A 470 10.16 2.53 -17.30
N LEU A 471 10.89 2.27 -18.39
CA LEU A 471 11.01 0.91 -18.94
C LEU A 471 11.73 -0.03 -17.95
N GLN A 472 12.73 0.46 -17.21
CA GLN A 472 13.52 -0.31 -16.24
C GLN A 472 14.07 -1.65 -16.79
N LEU A 473 14.32 -1.70 -18.10
CA LEU A 473 14.93 -2.86 -18.75
C LEU A 473 16.45 -2.74 -18.72
N GLY A 474 17.15 -3.85 -18.45
CA GLY A 474 18.60 -3.85 -18.30
C GLY A 474 19.39 -3.48 -19.56
N ASN A 475 18.75 -3.44 -20.73
CA ASN A 475 19.33 -2.95 -21.99
C ASN A 475 19.30 -1.42 -22.11
N VAL A 476 18.41 -0.71 -21.41
CA VAL A 476 18.30 0.76 -21.42
C VAL A 476 19.63 1.41 -21.02
N ALA A 477 20.37 0.82 -20.09
CA ALA A 477 21.69 1.31 -19.67
C ALA A 477 22.67 1.50 -20.86
N ASN A 478 22.59 0.64 -21.88
CA ASN A 478 23.43 0.75 -23.08
C ASN A 478 23.06 1.94 -23.96
N PHE A 479 21.78 2.36 -23.93
CA PHE A 479 21.29 3.51 -24.69
C PHE A 479 21.52 4.85 -23.96
N LEU A 480 21.62 4.82 -22.62
CA LEU A 480 21.92 6.01 -21.82
C LEU A 480 23.39 6.41 -21.92
N GLU A 481 24.29 5.44 -22.07
CA GLU A 481 25.73 5.69 -22.09
C GLU A 481 26.18 6.67 -23.20
N PRO A 482 25.76 6.54 -24.47
CA PRO A 482 26.08 7.52 -25.50
C PRO A 482 25.69 8.94 -25.12
N ILE A 483 24.58 9.12 -24.40
CA ILE A 483 24.11 10.43 -23.93
C ILE A 483 25.05 10.98 -22.85
N VAL A 484 25.44 10.15 -21.87
CA VAL A 484 26.34 10.55 -20.77
C VAL A 484 27.74 10.92 -21.30
N GLN A 485 28.22 10.22 -22.31
CA GLN A 485 29.56 10.40 -22.88
C GLN A 485 29.64 11.48 -23.96
N ASP A 486 28.51 11.93 -24.53
CA ASP A 486 28.51 12.93 -25.61
C ASP A 486 29.06 14.28 -25.12
N PRO A 487 30.16 14.79 -25.71
CA PRO A 487 30.69 16.11 -25.37
C PRO A 487 29.80 17.28 -25.84
N ASN A 488 28.89 17.04 -26.80
CA ASN A 488 28.02 18.08 -27.37
C ASN A 488 26.65 18.18 -26.68
N GLU A 489 26.29 17.21 -25.85
CA GLU A 489 25.00 17.19 -25.16
C GLU A 489 24.98 18.12 -23.95
N HIS A 490 23.80 18.63 -23.60
CA HIS A 490 23.66 19.56 -22.49
C HIS A 490 24.00 18.88 -21.15
N GLU A 491 24.82 19.52 -20.30
CA GLU A 491 25.27 18.96 -19.01
C GLU A 491 24.10 18.50 -18.11
N ASP A 492 23.01 19.26 -18.08
CA ASP A 492 21.79 18.88 -17.33
C ASP A 492 21.17 17.56 -17.83
N LEU A 493 21.17 17.30 -19.16
CA LEU A 493 20.69 16.03 -19.73
C LEU A 493 21.67 14.89 -19.50
N LYS A 494 22.98 15.15 -19.52
CA LYS A 494 24.02 14.15 -19.18
C LYS A 494 23.87 13.70 -17.74
N PHE A 495 23.70 14.64 -16.81
CA PHE A 495 23.41 14.33 -15.41
C PHE A 495 22.13 13.51 -15.28
N GLN A 496 21.06 13.90 -15.96
CA GLN A 496 19.81 13.16 -15.87
C GLN A 496 19.88 11.76 -16.49
N ALA A 497 20.66 11.57 -17.56
CA ALA A 497 20.90 10.26 -18.14
C ALA A 497 21.71 9.36 -17.19
N ALA A 498 22.70 9.95 -16.51
CA ALA A 498 23.41 9.26 -15.43
C ALA A 498 22.46 8.88 -14.30
N TRP A 499 21.63 9.81 -13.84
CA TRP A 499 20.65 9.60 -12.78
C TRP A 499 19.61 8.52 -13.13
N THR A 500 19.18 8.47 -14.39
CA THR A 500 18.26 7.45 -14.91
C THR A 500 18.86 6.04 -14.85
N THR A 501 20.19 5.92 -14.86
CA THR A 501 20.87 4.62 -14.72
C THR A 501 20.76 4.05 -13.30
N LEU A 502 20.40 4.85 -12.30
CA LEU A 502 20.31 4.44 -10.89
C LEU A 502 19.35 3.27 -10.68
N ALA A 503 18.21 3.27 -11.37
CA ALA A 503 17.20 2.22 -11.28
C ALA A 503 17.64 0.88 -11.91
N LEU A 504 18.77 0.87 -12.63
CA LEU A 504 19.32 -0.30 -13.32
C LEU A 504 20.63 -0.80 -12.68
N ALA A 505 21.03 -0.19 -11.56
CA ALA A 505 22.41 -0.28 -11.09
C ALA A 505 22.82 -1.66 -10.58
N ASP A 506 21.89 -2.36 -9.96
CA ASP A 506 22.01 -3.72 -9.45
C ASP A 506 22.15 -4.77 -10.57
N ARG A 507 21.47 -4.56 -11.71
CA ARG A 507 21.41 -5.52 -12.83
C ARG A 507 22.61 -5.48 -13.77
N ARG A 508 23.37 -4.37 -13.79
CA ARG A 508 24.45 -4.11 -14.77
C ARG A 508 25.72 -3.53 -14.13
N ALA A 509 26.14 -4.09 -13.00
CA ALA A 509 27.27 -3.60 -12.21
C ALA A 509 28.58 -3.45 -13.00
N GLU A 510 28.89 -4.38 -13.90
CA GLU A 510 30.12 -4.33 -14.72
C GLU A 510 30.12 -3.15 -15.69
N ARG A 511 29.00 -2.92 -16.40
CA ARG A 511 28.90 -1.82 -17.36
C ARG A 511 28.95 -0.47 -16.67
N ILE A 512 28.32 -0.36 -15.49
CA ILE A 512 28.37 0.87 -14.69
C ILE A 512 29.80 1.18 -14.25
N TYR A 513 30.55 0.17 -13.85
CA TYR A 513 31.96 0.36 -13.54
C TYR A 513 32.73 0.93 -14.75
N GLU A 514 32.58 0.35 -15.94
CA GLU A 514 33.27 0.81 -17.16
C GLU A 514 32.95 2.25 -17.54
N VAL A 515 31.67 2.66 -17.42
CA VAL A 515 31.20 3.98 -17.86
C VAL A 515 31.50 5.07 -16.84
N TYR A 516 31.26 4.80 -15.56
CA TYR A 516 31.26 5.85 -14.52
C TYR A 516 32.58 5.98 -13.77
N TRP A 517 33.44 4.95 -13.78
CA TRP A 517 34.76 5.05 -13.14
C TRP A 517 35.62 6.18 -13.71
N PRO A 518 35.74 6.36 -15.04
CA PRO A 518 36.52 7.45 -15.62
C PRO A 518 35.94 8.83 -15.28
N ILE A 519 34.61 8.95 -15.17
CA ILE A 519 33.92 10.20 -14.81
C ILE A 519 34.21 10.56 -13.35
N PHE A 520 34.17 9.57 -12.46
CA PHE A 520 34.47 9.76 -11.03
C PHE A 520 35.91 10.23 -10.79
N GLU A 521 36.88 9.60 -11.48
CA GLU A 521 38.31 9.90 -11.35
C GLU A 521 38.70 11.23 -12.01
N SER A 522 37.99 11.64 -13.07
CA SER A 522 38.26 12.89 -13.78
C SER A 522 37.93 14.13 -12.94
N ARG A 523 38.93 14.98 -12.69
CA ARG A 523 38.77 16.29 -12.04
C ARG A 523 38.17 17.36 -12.95
N ASN A 524 38.11 17.11 -14.26
CA ASN A 524 37.54 18.03 -15.24
C ASN A 524 36.03 17.84 -15.42
N ALA A 525 35.46 16.73 -14.93
CA ALA A 525 34.02 16.50 -14.99
C ALA A 525 33.27 17.43 -14.02
N SER A 526 32.03 17.80 -14.37
CA SER A 526 31.18 18.62 -13.50
C SER A 526 30.89 17.91 -12.17
N LEU A 527 30.76 18.68 -11.08
CA LEU A 527 30.48 18.13 -9.74
C LEU A 527 29.26 17.22 -9.77
N GLU A 528 28.20 17.62 -10.48
CA GLU A 528 26.96 16.84 -10.64
C GLU A 528 27.24 15.44 -11.22
N LEU A 529 28.00 15.35 -12.33
CA LEU A 529 28.35 14.07 -12.95
C LEU A 529 29.27 13.21 -12.07
N ARG A 530 30.21 13.82 -11.36
CA ARG A 530 31.11 13.10 -10.43
C ARG A 530 30.35 12.51 -9.24
N VAL A 531 29.39 13.27 -8.69
CA VAL A 531 28.50 12.81 -7.61
C VAL A 531 27.59 11.69 -8.11
N ALA A 532 26.98 11.82 -9.30
CA ALA A 532 26.19 10.75 -9.90
C ALA A 532 27.03 9.47 -10.12
N ALA A 533 28.24 9.61 -10.65
CA ALA A 533 29.16 8.51 -10.91
C ALA A 533 29.55 7.76 -9.62
N VAL A 534 30.00 8.46 -8.57
CA VAL A 534 30.36 7.79 -7.31
C VAL A 534 29.14 7.12 -6.66
N THR A 535 27.94 7.70 -6.80
CA THR A 535 26.70 7.10 -6.29
C THR A 535 26.40 5.79 -6.99
N LEU A 536 26.40 5.77 -8.33
CA LEU A 536 26.20 4.57 -9.13
C LEU A 536 27.22 3.48 -8.81
N LEU A 537 28.50 3.85 -8.63
CA LEU A 537 29.56 2.91 -8.25
C LEU A 537 29.36 2.32 -6.85
N LEU A 538 28.78 3.07 -5.92
CA LEU A 538 28.49 2.58 -4.56
C LEU A 538 27.26 1.67 -4.50
N ILE A 539 26.22 1.95 -5.28
CA ILE A 539 24.97 1.18 -5.24
C ILE A 539 24.95 -0.03 -6.18
N SER A 540 25.85 -0.11 -7.16
CA SER A 540 25.96 -1.21 -8.13
C SER A 540 26.63 -2.48 -7.57
N ASN A 541 26.31 -2.84 -6.32
CA ASN A 541 26.84 -3.99 -5.60
C ASN A 541 28.38 -4.13 -5.68
N PRO A 542 29.15 -3.15 -5.18
CA PRO A 542 30.59 -3.11 -5.35
C PRO A 542 31.31 -4.19 -4.53
N THR A 543 32.34 -4.79 -5.11
CA THR A 543 33.24 -5.67 -4.36
C THR A 543 34.02 -4.88 -3.30
N ALA A 544 34.50 -5.56 -2.24
CA ALA A 544 35.32 -4.92 -1.21
C ALA A 544 36.56 -4.20 -1.80
N ALA A 545 37.18 -4.75 -2.85
CA ALA A 545 38.31 -4.13 -3.55
C ALA A 545 37.91 -2.82 -4.26
N ARG A 546 36.73 -2.78 -4.88
CA ARG A 546 36.19 -1.55 -5.51
C ARG A 546 35.93 -0.47 -4.46
N LEU A 547 35.35 -0.83 -3.32
CA LEU A 547 35.12 0.11 -2.21
C LEU A 547 36.41 0.70 -1.65
N ILE A 548 37.44 -0.14 -1.44
CA ILE A 548 38.77 0.33 -1.00
C ILE A 548 39.37 1.29 -2.03
N SER A 549 39.20 1.01 -3.31
CA SER A 549 39.72 1.84 -4.40
C SER A 549 39.01 3.20 -4.45
N ILE A 550 37.67 3.23 -4.33
CA ILE A 550 36.89 4.47 -4.21
C ILE A 550 37.38 5.28 -3.00
N HIS A 551 37.53 4.63 -1.85
CA HIS A 551 38.01 5.27 -0.62
C HIS A 551 39.39 5.91 -0.80
N ARG A 552 40.32 5.20 -1.45
CA ARG A 552 41.67 5.70 -1.75
C ARG A 552 41.65 6.91 -2.69
N ILE A 553 40.79 6.92 -3.70
CA ILE A 553 40.63 8.08 -4.60
C ILE A 553 40.12 9.29 -3.80
N ILE A 554 39.09 9.11 -2.96
CA ILE A 554 38.54 10.18 -2.12
C ILE A 554 39.56 10.71 -1.11
N GLN A 555 40.45 9.87 -0.57
CA GLN A 555 41.54 10.34 0.30
C GLN A 555 42.49 11.32 -0.40
N SER A 556 42.61 11.25 -1.73
CA SER A 556 43.41 12.16 -2.55
C SER A 556 42.60 13.29 -3.20
N GLU A 557 41.30 13.38 -2.90
CA GLU A 557 40.39 14.39 -3.43
C GLU A 557 40.67 15.77 -2.82
N THR A 558 40.52 16.81 -3.63
CA THR A 558 40.71 18.21 -3.22
C THR A 558 39.40 18.99 -3.18
N ASP A 559 38.35 18.54 -3.87
CA ASP A 559 37.04 19.17 -3.85
C ASP A 559 36.30 18.87 -2.53
N PRO A 560 36.05 19.88 -1.67
CA PRO A 560 35.37 19.69 -0.39
C PRO A 560 33.92 19.20 -0.54
N HIS A 561 33.24 19.49 -1.66
CA HIS A 561 31.89 18.99 -1.93
C HIS A 561 31.89 17.47 -2.13
N MET A 562 32.86 16.94 -2.88
CA MET A 562 33.02 15.49 -3.09
C MET A 562 33.39 14.76 -1.78
N ILE A 563 34.27 15.36 -0.97
CA ILE A 563 34.65 14.83 0.34
C ILE A 563 33.42 14.77 1.26
N ASN A 564 32.65 15.87 1.33
CA ASN A 564 31.44 15.91 2.16
C ASN A 564 30.41 14.87 1.69
N TYR A 565 30.17 14.78 0.38
CA TYR A 565 29.23 13.82 -0.20
C TYR A 565 29.58 12.37 0.16
N TYR A 566 30.84 11.98 -0.03
CA TYR A 566 31.31 10.65 0.33
C TYR A 566 31.17 10.40 1.83
N ARG A 567 31.58 11.36 2.67
CA ARG A 567 31.48 11.24 4.13
C ARG A 567 30.05 11.03 4.58
N THR A 568 29.11 11.86 4.13
CA THR A 568 27.70 11.73 4.49
C THR A 568 27.12 10.41 3.99
N THR A 569 27.45 10.00 2.76
CA THR A 569 26.97 8.73 2.19
C THR A 569 27.42 7.53 3.01
N VAL A 570 28.72 7.45 3.32
CA VAL A 570 29.28 6.33 4.10
C VAL A 570 28.73 6.33 5.52
N THR A 571 28.65 7.49 6.18
CA THR A 571 28.06 7.59 7.53
C THR A 571 26.61 7.13 7.52
N SER A 572 25.75 7.69 6.66
CA SER A 572 24.34 7.34 6.59
C SER A 572 24.09 5.86 6.26
N ILE A 573 24.82 5.29 5.31
CA ILE A 573 24.67 3.87 4.97
C ILE A 573 25.25 2.95 6.05
N SER A 574 26.29 3.37 6.79
CA SER A 574 26.84 2.55 7.88
C SER A 574 25.90 2.40 9.08
N GLU A 575 24.96 3.33 9.24
CA GLU A 575 24.02 3.41 10.37
C GLU A 575 22.59 2.94 10.00
N THR A 576 22.24 2.88 8.71
CA THR A 576 20.90 2.55 8.20
C THR A 576 20.33 1.21 8.69
N THR A 577 19.05 1.21 9.05
CA THR A 577 18.23 0.02 9.37
C THR A 577 17.47 -0.52 8.15
N TYR A 578 17.47 0.23 7.04
CA TYR A 578 16.81 -0.12 5.79
C TYR A 578 17.35 -1.43 5.17
N PRO A 579 16.49 -2.42 4.84
CA PRO A 579 16.92 -3.75 4.41
C PRO A 579 17.79 -3.76 3.13
N CYS A 580 17.51 -2.90 2.16
CA CYS A 580 18.22 -2.92 0.87
C CYS A 580 19.68 -2.49 0.96
N TYR A 581 20.03 -1.69 1.97
CA TYR A 581 21.40 -1.27 2.19
C TYR A 581 22.16 -2.16 3.19
N GLN A 582 21.58 -3.25 3.69
CA GLN A 582 22.23 -4.08 4.72
C GLN A 582 23.55 -4.71 4.25
N HIS A 583 23.61 -5.17 2.99
CA HIS A 583 24.86 -5.68 2.43
C HIS A 583 25.94 -4.60 2.40
N LEU A 584 25.59 -3.42 1.87
CA LEU A 584 26.51 -2.29 1.73
C LEU A 584 26.90 -1.71 3.10
N ARG A 585 25.97 -1.67 4.07
CA ARG A 585 26.21 -1.28 5.46
C ARG A 585 27.34 -2.10 6.06
N ARG A 586 27.26 -3.44 5.97
CA ARG A 586 28.30 -4.35 6.50
C ARG A 586 29.69 -4.03 5.95
N LEU A 587 29.78 -3.68 4.66
CA LEU A 587 31.05 -3.31 4.02
C LEU A 587 31.52 -1.90 4.42
N LEU A 588 30.62 -0.91 4.44
CA LEU A 588 30.94 0.49 4.73
C LEU A 588 31.19 0.77 6.22
N SER A 589 30.68 -0.04 7.14
CA SER A 589 31.00 0.06 8.58
C SER A 589 32.50 -0.05 8.86
N TYR A 590 33.27 -0.77 8.03
CA TYR A 590 34.74 -0.81 8.12
C TYR A 590 35.37 0.52 7.68
N MET A 591 34.85 1.12 6.60
CA MET A 591 35.36 2.37 6.03
C MET A 591 35.01 3.59 6.88
N HIS A 592 33.93 3.53 7.66
CA HIS A 592 33.49 4.63 8.52
C HIS A 592 34.60 5.13 9.47
N ARG A 593 35.47 4.23 9.96
CA ARG A 593 36.58 4.59 10.85
C ARG A 593 37.73 5.33 10.15
N HIS A 594 37.78 5.27 8.83
CA HIS A 594 38.84 5.83 8.00
C HIS A 594 38.39 7.04 7.18
N LEU A 595 37.25 7.63 7.53
CA LEU A 595 36.70 8.78 6.79
C LEU A 595 37.69 9.96 6.73
N PRO A 596 37.75 10.66 5.59
CA PRO A 596 38.58 11.85 5.43
C PRO A 596 38.16 12.95 6.42
N GLN A 597 39.06 13.92 6.66
CA GLN A 597 38.77 15.04 7.55
C GLN A 597 37.52 15.79 7.09
N LYS A 598 36.67 16.17 8.06
CA LYS A 598 35.42 16.86 7.79
C LYS A 598 35.72 18.25 7.19
N PRO A 599 35.13 18.59 6.03
CA PRO A 599 35.30 19.92 5.44
C PRO A 599 34.56 21.00 6.26
N GLU A 600 34.81 22.27 5.94
CA GLU A 600 34.14 23.41 6.58
C GLU A 600 32.62 23.30 6.49
N SER A 601 31.92 23.86 7.50
CA SER A 601 30.46 23.71 7.60
C SER A 601 29.68 24.26 6.43
N ARG A 602 30.23 25.16 5.60
CA ARG A 602 29.56 25.71 4.40
C ARG A 602 29.33 24.68 3.29
N TYR A 603 30.13 23.60 3.24
CA TYR A 603 30.02 22.55 2.23
C TYR A 603 28.97 21.49 2.54
N TRP A 604 28.13 21.73 3.56
CA TRP A 604 27.03 20.83 3.95
C TRP A 604 26.02 20.56 2.82
N VAL A 605 26.00 21.43 1.82
CA VAL A 605 25.00 21.44 0.75
C VAL A 605 25.12 20.27 -0.21
N THR A 606 26.31 19.71 -0.43
CA THR A 606 26.50 18.50 -1.23
C THR A 606 26.60 17.30 -0.30
N GLY A 607 25.57 16.47 -0.26
CA GLY A 607 25.47 15.38 0.71
C GLY A 607 24.36 14.37 0.40
N ASN A 608 24.48 13.18 0.98
CA ASN A 608 23.47 12.12 0.94
C ASN A 608 23.15 11.71 2.37
N TYR A 609 21.91 11.94 2.79
CA TYR A 609 21.45 11.75 4.15
C TYR A 609 20.33 10.72 4.16
N ILE A 610 20.46 9.67 4.96
CA ILE A 610 19.41 8.65 5.15
C ILE A 610 18.89 8.77 6.57
N PHE A 611 17.57 8.94 6.68
CA PHE A 611 16.83 8.93 7.93
C PHE A 611 15.84 7.78 7.84
N ASP A 612 16.08 6.72 8.61
CA ASP A 612 15.20 5.56 8.60
C ASP A 612 14.83 5.11 10.00
N TYR A 613 13.85 4.24 10.05
CA TYR A 613 13.60 3.39 11.20
C TYR A 613 13.05 2.06 10.67
N ARG A 614 13.30 1.00 11.42
CA ARG A 614 12.65 -0.28 11.21
C ARG A 614 12.33 -0.88 12.56
N ASP A 615 11.09 -1.29 12.73
CA ASP A 615 10.71 -2.09 13.88
C ASP A 615 10.77 -3.55 13.45
N SER A 616 11.82 -4.26 13.90
CA SER A 616 11.98 -5.68 13.65
C SER A 616 10.76 -6.47 14.14
N LYS A 617 10.23 -6.15 15.33
CA LYS A 617 9.12 -6.84 16.01
C LYS A 617 7.80 -6.82 15.25
N PHE A 618 7.61 -5.86 14.33
CA PHE A 618 6.40 -5.75 13.51
C PHE A 618 6.70 -5.80 12.02
N GLY A 619 7.96 -5.87 11.59
CA GLY A 619 8.33 -5.87 10.17
C GLY A 619 7.85 -4.63 9.41
N ILE A 620 7.77 -3.47 10.07
CA ILE A 620 7.36 -2.17 9.50
C ILE A 620 8.56 -1.23 9.54
N GLY A 621 8.78 -0.48 8.47
CA GLY A 621 9.85 0.51 8.39
C GLY A 621 9.51 1.67 7.45
N ALA A 622 10.28 2.74 7.59
CA ALA A 622 10.26 3.85 6.65
C ALA A 622 11.67 4.42 6.48
N MET A 623 11.93 4.98 5.31
CA MET A 623 13.20 5.61 4.96
C MET A 623 12.93 6.91 4.20
N LEU A 624 13.52 8.00 4.68
CA LEU A 624 13.68 9.25 3.93
C LEU A 624 15.16 9.40 3.56
N GLN A 625 15.46 9.35 2.27
CA GLN A 625 16.76 9.67 1.73
C GLN A 625 16.73 11.06 1.09
N VAL A 626 17.66 11.93 1.48
CA VAL A 626 17.83 13.28 0.97
C VAL A 626 19.20 13.37 0.31
N PHE A 627 19.21 13.46 -1.01
CA PHE A 627 20.40 13.65 -1.82
C PHE A 627 20.44 15.08 -2.35
N LEU A 628 21.53 15.78 -2.11
CA LEU A 628 21.72 17.18 -2.47
C LEU A 628 23.04 17.37 -3.21
N VAL A 629 23.02 18.22 -4.24
CA VAL A 629 24.22 18.67 -4.95
C VAL A 629 24.24 20.19 -4.96
N GLY A 630 25.31 20.77 -4.42
CA GLY A 630 25.55 22.21 -4.41
C GLY A 630 26.28 22.70 -5.66
N ASP A 631 26.17 24.00 -5.92
CA ASP A 631 27.00 24.68 -6.92
C ASP A 631 28.37 25.02 -6.32
N PRO A 632 29.50 24.56 -6.91
CA PRO A 632 30.84 24.82 -6.39
C PRO A 632 31.19 26.31 -6.25
N LYS A 633 30.48 27.19 -6.96
CA LYS A 633 30.71 28.64 -6.93
C LYS A 633 29.92 29.37 -5.85
N SER A 634 28.70 28.92 -5.57
CA SER A 634 27.77 29.61 -4.65
C SER A 634 27.55 28.88 -3.33
N ASP A 635 27.98 27.62 -3.23
CA ASP A 635 27.71 26.73 -2.10
C ASP A 635 26.20 26.64 -1.77
N MET A 636 25.33 26.83 -2.79
CA MET A 636 23.87 26.73 -2.67
C MET A 636 23.35 25.46 -3.37
N PRO A 637 22.28 24.84 -2.85
CA PRO A 637 21.74 23.61 -3.43
C PRO A 637 21.15 23.89 -4.81
N VAL A 638 21.58 23.12 -5.81
CA VAL A 638 21.06 23.19 -7.19
C VAL A 638 20.20 21.98 -7.50
N VAL A 639 20.62 20.80 -7.07
CA VAL A 639 19.86 19.55 -7.23
C VAL A 639 19.45 19.04 -5.86
N ALA A 640 18.18 18.70 -5.71
CA ALA A 640 17.65 18.01 -4.54
C ALA A 640 16.82 16.81 -4.99
N PHE A 641 17.12 15.64 -4.43
CA PHE A 641 16.38 14.41 -4.62
C PHE A 641 15.95 13.87 -3.27
N PHE A 642 14.64 13.82 -3.06
CA PHE A 642 14.02 13.26 -1.87
C PHE A 642 13.41 11.93 -2.24
N LYS A 643 13.80 10.84 -1.59
CA LYS A 643 13.20 9.53 -1.76
C LYS A 643 12.61 9.08 -0.43
N PHE A 644 11.32 8.77 -0.44
CA PHE A 644 10.58 8.32 0.71
C PHE A 644 9.99 6.94 0.43
N ASP A 645 10.49 5.94 1.14
CA ASP A 645 10.02 4.56 1.04
C ASP A 645 9.38 4.14 2.37
N THR A 646 8.27 3.43 2.29
CA THR A 646 7.64 2.76 3.42
C THR A 646 7.56 1.28 3.14
N GLU A 647 7.83 0.46 4.15
CA GLU A 647 7.77 -0.99 4.05
C GLU A 647 6.87 -1.60 5.13
N ALA A 648 6.21 -2.69 4.78
CA ALA A 648 5.52 -3.58 5.71
C ALA A 648 5.39 -4.97 5.09
N LEU A 649 5.40 -6.02 5.93
CA LEU A 649 5.13 -7.40 5.48
C LEU A 649 6.08 -7.89 4.38
N GLY A 650 7.33 -7.41 4.37
CA GLY A 650 8.31 -7.73 3.32
C GLY A 650 7.95 -7.16 1.94
N LYS A 651 7.14 -6.09 1.88
CA LYS A 651 6.80 -5.36 0.65
C LYS A 651 6.94 -3.85 0.82
N PHE A 652 7.16 -3.14 -0.27
CA PHE A 652 7.08 -1.68 -0.27
C PHE A 652 5.61 -1.26 -0.30
N THR A 653 5.16 -0.53 0.72
CA THR A 653 3.79 -0.02 0.81
C THR A 653 3.63 1.38 0.23
N GLY A 654 4.75 2.02 -0.10
CA GLY A 654 4.80 3.32 -0.73
C GLY A 654 6.23 3.66 -1.11
N GLN A 655 6.42 4.17 -2.32
CA GLN A 655 7.70 4.70 -2.80
C GLN A 655 7.42 5.99 -3.56
N LEU A 656 7.88 7.10 -3.00
CA LEU A 656 7.73 8.42 -3.58
C LEU A 656 9.13 9.03 -3.74
N ALA A 657 9.45 9.50 -4.93
CA ALA A 657 10.66 10.28 -5.13
C ALA A 657 10.35 11.63 -5.76
N LEU A 658 11.00 12.67 -5.28
CA LEU A 658 10.88 14.04 -5.77
C LEU A 658 12.26 14.54 -6.14
N TYR A 659 12.44 14.82 -7.42
CA TYR A 659 13.64 15.45 -7.96
C TYR A 659 13.33 16.91 -8.31
N ILE A 660 14.16 17.80 -7.82
CA ILE A 660 14.09 19.24 -8.08
C ILE A 660 15.47 19.70 -8.52
N LYS A 661 15.55 20.36 -9.68
CA LYS A 661 16.71 21.15 -10.08
C LYS A 661 16.32 22.61 -10.13
N ALA A 662 17.07 23.48 -9.47
CA ALA A 662 16.79 24.92 -9.41
C ALA A 662 18.07 25.72 -9.57
N ARG A 663 18.40 26.08 -10.82
CA ARG A 663 19.55 26.94 -11.16
C ARG A 663 19.06 28.34 -11.55
N GLY A 664 19.71 29.39 -11.05
CA GLY A 664 19.37 30.79 -11.35
C GLY A 664 18.07 31.31 -10.72
N LEU A 665 17.40 30.51 -9.88
CA LEU A 665 16.14 30.87 -9.20
C LEU A 665 16.32 32.03 -8.20
N PRO A 666 17.33 32.04 -7.30
CA PRO A 666 17.56 33.16 -6.39
C PRO A 666 17.75 34.48 -7.13
N ASP A 667 18.58 34.48 -8.19
CA ASP A 667 18.87 35.67 -9.00
C ASP A 667 17.63 36.19 -9.74
N THR A 668 16.80 35.28 -10.26
CA THR A 668 15.58 35.64 -11.00
C THR A 668 14.49 36.19 -10.07
N ILE A 669 14.30 35.59 -8.88
CA ILE A 669 13.42 36.12 -7.84
C ILE A 669 13.91 37.50 -7.39
N LEU A 670 15.23 37.63 -7.17
CA LEU A 670 15.86 38.88 -6.77
C LEU A 670 15.69 39.98 -7.84
N ASN A 671 15.89 39.66 -9.12
CA ASN A 671 15.72 40.59 -10.24
C ASN A 671 14.24 40.97 -10.48
N LYS A 672 13.29 40.05 -10.23
CA LYS A 672 11.84 40.34 -10.34
C LYS A 672 11.33 41.17 -9.15
N MET A 673 11.91 40.98 -7.95
CA MET A 673 11.67 41.90 -6.82
C MET A 673 12.23 43.30 -7.09
N GLN A 674 13.35 43.42 -7.82
CA GLN A 674 13.89 44.72 -8.26
C GLN A 674 12.97 45.48 -9.24
N SER A 675 12.24 44.79 -10.13
CA SER A 675 11.40 45.43 -11.15
C SER A 675 10.06 45.96 -10.63
N ARG A 676 9.70 45.72 -9.36
CA ARG A 676 8.54 46.36 -8.72
C ARG A 676 8.90 47.80 -8.32
N ASN A 677 8.71 48.73 -9.26
CA ASN A 677 8.64 50.17 -9.00
C ASN A 677 7.33 50.55 -8.27
N GLY A 678 7.05 49.91 -7.15
CA GLY A 678 5.92 50.21 -6.28
C GLY A 678 6.42 50.61 -4.89
N SER A 679 6.71 51.91 -4.73
CA SER A 679 6.78 52.70 -3.48
C SER A 679 7.26 52.10 -2.14
N ASP A 680 7.99 50.98 -2.09
CA ASP A 680 8.68 50.52 -0.89
C ASP A 680 10.16 50.22 -1.18
N PRO A 681 11.05 51.23 -0.99
CA PRO A 681 12.48 51.13 -1.34
C PRO A 681 13.34 50.31 -0.36
N PHE A 682 12.75 49.68 0.67
CA PHE A 682 13.47 49.36 1.90
C PHE A 682 14.20 48.03 1.96
N THR A 683 13.86 47.05 1.12
CA THR A 683 14.45 45.71 1.19
C THR A 683 15.65 45.53 0.27
N PHE A 684 15.72 46.22 -0.87
CA PHE A 684 16.73 45.88 -1.88
C PHE A 684 18.05 46.67 -1.78
N LYS A 685 18.01 47.97 -1.46
CA LYS A 685 19.23 48.80 -1.29
C LYS A 685 20.05 48.35 -0.07
N SER A 686 19.37 47.95 0.99
CA SER A 686 19.91 47.39 2.24
C SER A 686 20.51 45.99 2.03
N ILE A 687 19.85 45.10 1.28
CA ILE A 687 20.42 43.77 0.94
C ILE A 687 21.67 43.92 0.07
N LYS A 688 21.67 44.81 -0.94
CA LYS A 688 22.84 45.04 -1.80
C LYS A 688 24.01 45.68 -1.03
N ALA A 689 23.73 46.60 -0.10
CA ALA A 689 24.73 47.18 0.79
C ALA A 689 25.25 46.17 1.83
N LEU A 690 24.39 45.28 2.34
CA LEU A 690 24.74 44.20 3.26
C LEU A 690 25.61 43.14 2.57
N LEU A 691 25.27 42.72 1.34
CA LEU A 691 26.08 41.81 0.53
C LEU A 691 27.43 42.42 0.14
N ALA A 692 27.45 43.73 -0.17
CA ALA A 692 28.70 44.46 -0.44
C ALA A 692 29.58 44.62 0.82
N MET A 693 28.98 44.85 1.99
CA MET A 693 29.70 44.92 3.28
C MET A 693 30.19 43.56 3.78
N LEU A 694 29.48 42.47 3.46
CA LEU A 694 29.88 41.10 3.77
C LEU A 694 30.97 40.56 2.83
N GLN A 695 31.47 41.39 1.89
CA GLN A 695 32.37 40.96 0.80
C GLN A 695 31.82 39.72 0.08
N ALA A 696 30.49 39.59 -0.01
CA ALA A 696 29.87 38.43 -0.64
C ALA A 696 30.27 38.44 -2.12
N PRO A 697 30.84 37.35 -2.65
CA PRO A 697 31.28 37.29 -4.03
C PRO A 697 30.09 37.56 -4.97
N ILE A 698 30.26 38.50 -5.90
CA ILE A 698 29.25 38.75 -6.94
C ILE A 698 29.34 37.58 -7.92
N ILE A 699 28.43 36.63 -7.76
CA ILE A 699 28.30 35.51 -8.69
C ILE A 699 27.46 35.99 -9.87
N ASN A 700 27.98 35.82 -11.10
CA ASN A 700 27.24 36.16 -12.31
C ASN A 700 25.91 35.40 -12.35
N SER A 701 24.82 36.12 -12.62
CA SER A 701 23.48 35.54 -12.68
C SER A 701 23.43 34.44 -13.74
N LYS A 702 23.07 33.22 -13.32
CA LYS A 702 22.81 32.10 -14.23
C LYS A 702 21.37 32.19 -14.75
N ASP A 703 21.14 31.81 -16.00
CA ASP A 703 19.78 31.72 -16.54
C ASP A 703 18.93 30.74 -15.72
N LEU A 704 17.64 31.07 -15.57
CA LEU A 704 16.70 30.24 -14.81
C LEU A 704 16.48 28.91 -15.54
N HIS A 705 16.76 27.83 -14.81
CA HIS A 705 16.52 26.46 -15.22
C HIS A 705 15.92 25.71 -14.05
N LEU A 706 14.64 25.37 -14.16
CA LEU A 706 13.91 24.64 -13.12
C LEU A 706 13.35 23.34 -13.69
N GLU A 707 13.68 22.23 -13.03
CA GLU A 707 13.18 20.91 -13.34
C GLU A 707 12.45 20.37 -12.12
N PHE A 708 11.30 19.75 -12.37
CA PHE A 708 10.50 19.09 -11.34
C PHE A 708 10.09 17.72 -11.86
N ILE A 709 10.54 16.66 -11.19
CA ILE A 709 10.21 15.29 -11.57
C ILE A 709 9.68 14.57 -10.33
N LEU A 710 8.49 13.98 -10.46
CA LEU A 710 7.85 13.17 -9.45
C LEU A 710 7.87 11.70 -9.90
N GLN A 711 8.35 10.84 -9.02
CA GLN A 711 8.37 9.39 -9.22
C GLN A 711 7.49 8.70 -8.19
N MET A 712 6.74 7.70 -8.63
CA MET A 712 5.97 6.78 -7.81
C MET A 712 6.40 5.36 -8.15
N GLU A 713 6.73 4.54 -7.15
CA GLU A 713 7.18 3.13 -7.35
C GLU A 713 8.37 3.01 -8.34
N GLY A 714 9.28 3.99 -8.29
CA GLY A 714 10.45 4.07 -9.17
C GLY A 714 10.14 4.45 -10.62
N LYS A 715 8.89 4.79 -10.94
CA LYS A 715 8.45 5.28 -12.26
C LYS A 715 8.15 6.77 -12.21
N THR A 716 8.63 7.53 -13.17
CA THR A 716 8.31 8.94 -13.37
C THR A 716 6.85 9.10 -13.81
N VAL A 717 6.06 9.81 -13.00
CA VAL A 717 4.63 10.12 -13.26
C VAL A 717 4.41 11.56 -13.71
N LEU A 718 5.33 12.47 -13.34
CA LEU A 718 5.30 13.87 -13.75
C LEU A 718 6.73 14.33 -14.03
N SER A 719 6.92 15.02 -15.15
CA SER A 719 8.15 15.71 -15.51
C SER A 719 7.79 17.09 -16.04
N TYR A 720 8.39 18.13 -15.48
CA TYR A 720 8.10 19.50 -15.87
C TYR A 720 9.37 20.34 -15.91
N TYR A 721 9.54 21.09 -16.99
CA TYR A 721 10.66 21.97 -17.23
C TYR A 721 10.22 23.44 -17.39
N LEU A 722 10.92 24.34 -16.67
CA LEU A 722 10.71 25.78 -16.74
C LEU A 722 12.03 26.50 -17.03
N ASN A 723 12.04 27.24 -18.14
CA ASN A 723 13.11 28.16 -18.51
C ASN A 723 12.75 29.61 -18.15
N GLN A 724 13.72 30.50 -18.27
CA GLN A 724 13.53 31.93 -17.93
C GLN A 724 12.40 32.62 -18.70
N ARG A 725 12.14 32.23 -19.97
CA ARG A 725 11.06 32.83 -20.79
C ARG A 725 9.69 32.37 -20.29
N MET A 726 9.52 31.06 -20.07
CA MET A 726 8.29 30.47 -19.55
C MET A 726 7.96 30.99 -18.15
N PHE A 727 8.97 31.12 -17.27
CA PHE A 727 8.78 31.69 -15.93
C PHE A 727 8.40 33.18 -15.94
N ARG A 728 8.84 33.96 -16.94
CA ARG A 728 8.39 35.36 -17.11
C ARG A 728 6.93 35.44 -17.54
N GLN A 729 6.44 34.47 -18.32
CA GLN A 729 5.03 34.36 -18.74
C GLN A 729 4.11 33.86 -17.61
N LEU A 730 4.65 33.11 -16.65
CA LEU A 730 3.99 32.77 -15.38
C LEU A 730 3.95 34.02 -14.47
N THR A 731 3.02 34.94 -14.74
CA THR A 731 2.80 36.14 -13.92
C THR A 731 2.10 35.76 -12.61
N TYR A 732 2.57 36.29 -11.47
CA TYR A 732 1.86 36.20 -10.18
C TYR A 732 0.44 36.80 -10.29
N ASP A 733 0.28 37.83 -11.12
CA ASP A 733 -1.00 38.47 -11.39
C ASP A 733 -2.00 37.50 -12.05
N ASN A 734 -1.57 36.61 -12.96
CA ASN A 734 -2.44 35.59 -13.57
C ASN A 734 -2.92 34.54 -12.55
N ILE A 735 -2.07 34.18 -11.57
CA ILE A 735 -2.43 33.20 -10.52
C ILE A 735 -3.37 33.85 -9.51
N LEU A 736 -3.07 35.09 -9.10
CA LEU A 736 -3.91 35.84 -8.17
C LEU A 736 -5.26 36.21 -8.80
N GLU A 737 -5.31 36.58 -10.08
CA GLU A 737 -6.55 36.81 -10.82
C GLU A 737 -7.38 35.54 -10.95
N ARG A 738 -6.75 34.38 -11.23
CA ARG A 738 -7.46 33.08 -11.22
C ARG A 738 -8.01 32.73 -9.84
N MET A 739 -7.23 32.92 -8.79
CA MET A 739 -7.68 32.70 -7.40
C MET A 739 -8.81 33.68 -7.03
N GLN A 740 -8.70 34.94 -7.41
CA GLN A 740 -9.74 35.95 -7.20
C GLN A 740 -10.99 35.66 -8.02
N GLN A 741 -10.88 35.13 -9.24
CA GLN A 741 -12.02 34.69 -10.03
C GLN A 741 -12.77 33.55 -9.33
N ILE A 742 -12.06 32.52 -8.84
CA ILE A 742 -12.67 31.40 -8.10
C ILE A 742 -13.41 31.89 -6.85
N ILE A 743 -12.83 32.85 -6.13
CA ILE A 743 -13.44 33.42 -4.92
C ILE A 743 -14.69 34.26 -5.27
N ARG A 744 -14.69 34.95 -6.42
CA ARG A 744 -15.79 35.81 -6.87
C ARG A 744 -17.01 35.07 -7.44
N THR A 745 -16.87 33.80 -7.81
CA THR A 745 -17.90 33.05 -8.55
C THR A 745 -18.74 32.11 -7.70
N ASP A 746 -18.86 32.31 -6.38
CA ASP A 746 -19.59 31.42 -5.45
C ASP A 746 -19.35 29.93 -5.76
N SER A 747 -18.12 29.47 -5.52
CA SER A 747 -17.63 28.17 -5.96
C SER A 747 -17.95 27.07 -4.95
N HIS A 748 -18.33 25.88 -5.44
CA HIS A 748 -18.46 24.67 -4.63
C HIS A 748 -17.24 23.77 -4.81
N ILE A 749 -16.84 23.11 -3.72
CA ILE A 749 -15.79 22.11 -3.65
C ILE A 749 -16.48 20.76 -3.46
N ASN A 750 -16.24 19.84 -4.39
CA ASN A 750 -16.69 18.46 -4.30
C ASN A 750 -15.58 17.54 -4.80
N MET A 751 -14.76 17.05 -3.88
CA MET A 751 -13.60 16.22 -4.20
C MET A 751 -13.63 14.95 -3.38
N GLN A 752 -13.65 13.81 -4.05
CA GLN A 752 -13.48 12.49 -3.46
C GLN A 752 -12.23 11.84 -4.02
N THR A 753 -11.48 11.18 -3.16
CA THR A 753 -10.32 10.37 -3.57
C THR A 753 -10.43 9.02 -2.93
N VAL A 754 -10.31 7.99 -3.77
CA VAL A 754 -10.18 6.60 -3.33
C VAL A 754 -8.72 6.18 -3.45
N ARG A 755 -8.21 5.52 -2.42
CA ARG A 755 -6.91 4.84 -2.47
C ARG A 755 -7.07 3.39 -2.06
N TRP A 756 -6.23 2.55 -2.65
CA TRP A 756 -6.07 1.15 -2.27
C TRP A 756 -4.60 0.92 -1.87
N PRO A 757 -4.13 1.48 -0.73
CA PRO A 757 -2.69 1.56 -0.47
C PRO A 757 -1.99 0.20 -0.38
N PHE A 758 -2.73 -0.85 -0.02
CA PHE A 758 -2.19 -2.19 0.12
C PHE A 758 -3.27 -3.21 -0.21
N MET A 759 -2.94 -4.16 -1.09
CA MET A 759 -3.75 -5.31 -1.42
C MET A 759 -2.85 -6.49 -1.77
N ASN A 760 -3.02 -7.59 -1.05
CA ASN A 760 -2.44 -8.89 -1.34
C ASN A 760 -3.51 -9.97 -1.25
N ARG A 761 -3.67 -10.73 -2.31
CA ARG A 761 -4.53 -11.91 -2.36
C ARG A 761 -3.71 -13.13 -2.72
N TYR A 762 -3.80 -14.16 -1.90
CA TYR A 762 -3.20 -15.48 -2.13
C TYR A 762 -4.31 -16.50 -2.31
N THR A 763 -4.34 -17.20 -3.43
CA THR A 763 -5.23 -18.35 -3.63
C THR A 763 -4.50 -19.61 -3.21
N VAL A 764 -5.03 -20.27 -2.18
CA VAL A 764 -4.42 -21.43 -1.53
C VAL A 764 -5.49 -22.52 -1.52
N PRO A 765 -5.41 -23.57 -2.35
CA PRO A 765 -6.42 -24.62 -2.35
C PRO A 765 -6.30 -25.54 -1.12
N THR A 766 -7.42 -26.11 -0.69
CA THR A 766 -7.48 -27.11 0.40
C THR A 766 -7.05 -28.50 -0.09
N VAL A 767 -6.78 -29.43 0.84
CA VAL A 767 -6.51 -30.85 0.46
C VAL A 767 -7.74 -31.56 -0.11
N LEU A 768 -8.94 -30.97 0.02
CA LEU A 768 -10.17 -31.45 -0.63
C LEU A 768 -10.30 -30.93 -2.07
N GLY A 769 -9.38 -30.09 -2.55
CA GLY A 769 -9.46 -29.46 -3.86
C GLY A 769 -10.49 -28.32 -3.94
N THR A 770 -10.99 -27.84 -2.80
CA THR A 770 -11.83 -26.64 -2.75
C THR A 770 -10.99 -25.37 -2.72
N SER A 771 -11.53 -24.27 -3.22
CA SER A 771 -10.84 -22.99 -3.24
C SER A 771 -10.87 -22.32 -1.86
N SER A 772 -9.70 -21.88 -1.40
CA SER A 772 -9.57 -20.92 -0.32
C SER A 772 -8.68 -19.75 -0.76
N ASP A 773 -8.88 -18.60 -0.13
CA ASP A 773 -8.08 -17.42 -0.36
C ASP A 773 -7.84 -16.61 0.91
N VAL A 774 -6.66 -15.99 0.94
CA VAL A 774 -6.24 -15.08 1.99
C VAL A 774 -6.13 -13.70 1.36
N LEU A 775 -6.85 -12.73 1.92
CA LEU A 775 -6.89 -11.35 1.46
C LEU A 775 -6.39 -10.42 2.56
N LEU A 776 -5.35 -9.65 2.28
CA LEU A 776 -4.87 -8.57 3.12
C LEU A 776 -5.05 -7.28 2.34
N GLN A 777 -5.85 -6.35 2.87
CA GLN A 777 -6.13 -5.12 2.15
C GLN A 777 -6.37 -3.93 3.06
N THR A 778 -6.14 -2.74 2.51
CA THR A 778 -6.51 -1.47 3.11
C THR A 778 -7.12 -0.58 2.04
N THR A 779 -8.35 -0.11 2.25
CA THR A 779 -9.02 0.88 1.38
C THR A 779 -9.17 2.20 2.12
N VAL A 780 -9.05 3.31 1.41
CA VAL A 780 -9.16 4.66 1.97
C VAL A 780 -10.10 5.48 1.09
N LEU A 781 -11.07 6.14 1.73
CA LEU A 781 -11.96 7.12 1.13
C LEU A 781 -11.76 8.46 1.83
N THR A 782 -11.34 9.47 1.07
CA THR A 782 -11.29 10.85 1.55
C THR A 782 -12.29 11.71 0.80
N SER A 783 -13.01 12.56 1.52
CA SER A 783 -13.95 13.51 0.93
C SER A 783 -13.66 14.91 1.46
N LEU A 784 -13.48 15.86 0.55
CA LEU A 784 -13.38 17.28 0.83
C LEU A 784 -14.57 17.96 0.13
N ARG A 785 -15.47 18.49 0.95
CA ARG A 785 -16.67 19.19 0.49
C ARG A 785 -16.69 20.58 1.06
N GLY A 786 -17.23 21.55 0.34
CA GLY A 786 -17.27 22.91 0.87
C GLY A 786 -17.80 23.95 -0.09
N ASN A 787 -18.07 25.14 0.43
CA ASN A 787 -18.54 26.28 -0.34
C ASN A 787 -17.66 27.50 -0.04
N ILE A 788 -17.32 28.24 -1.09
CA ILE A 788 -16.66 29.53 -1.01
C ILE A 788 -17.65 30.56 -1.50
N THR A 789 -18.04 31.52 -0.65
CA THR A 789 -18.94 32.60 -1.06
C THR A 789 -18.36 33.98 -0.77
N GLU A 790 -18.69 34.94 -1.62
CA GLU A 790 -18.30 36.34 -1.48
C GLU A 790 -19.54 37.24 -1.42
N GLN A 791 -19.73 37.90 -0.28
CA GLN A 791 -20.80 38.89 -0.08
C GLN A 791 -20.20 40.29 -0.05
N ARG A 792 -20.51 41.13 -1.03
CA ARG A 792 -20.07 42.52 -1.10
C ARG A 792 -21.14 43.47 -0.56
N ASN A 793 -20.91 43.99 0.64
CA ASN A 793 -21.74 45.04 1.23
C ASN A 793 -20.86 46.25 1.49
N SER A 794 -20.65 47.11 0.47
CA SER A 794 -19.81 48.31 0.56
C SER A 794 -20.10 49.09 1.86
N PRO A 795 -19.10 49.33 2.74
CA PRO A 795 -17.65 49.27 2.50
C PRO A 795 -16.95 47.95 2.92
N ILE A 796 -17.68 46.88 3.22
CA ILE A 796 -17.16 45.62 3.77
C ILE A 796 -17.42 44.46 2.78
N THR A 797 -16.37 43.76 2.39
CA THR A 797 -16.44 42.51 1.63
C THR A 797 -16.25 41.34 2.58
N LYS A 798 -17.26 40.47 2.67
CA LYS A 798 -17.26 39.27 3.52
C LYS A 798 -16.99 38.04 2.64
N HIS A 799 -15.92 37.33 2.92
CA HIS A 799 -15.65 36.01 2.34
C HIS A 799 -15.97 34.93 3.37
N THR A 800 -16.73 33.92 2.98
CA THR A 800 -16.98 32.75 3.82
C THR A 800 -16.44 31.49 3.15
N LEU A 801 -15.82 30.64 3.94
CA LEU A 801 -15.28 29.35 3.54
C LEU A 801 -15.81 28.30 4.51
N GLU A 802 -16.63 27.41 3.99
CA GLU A 802 -17.16 26.25 4.72
C GLU A 802 -16.52 24.99 4.14
N ILE A 803 -15.89 24.17 4.99
CA ILE A 803 -15.26 22.92 4.57
C ILE A 803 -15.68 21.79 5.52
N ASP A 804 -16.12 20.68 4.92
CA ASP A 804 -16.31 19.36 5.50
C ASP A 804 -15.20 18.44 4.97
N ALA A 805 -14.27 18.06 5.86
CA ALA A 805 -13.21 17.12 5.57
C ALA A 805 -13.46 15.79 6.28
N ARG A 806 -13.53 14.71 5.49
CA ARG A 806 -13.73 13.34 5.95
C ARG A 806 -12.59 12.43 5.48
N TYR A 807 -12.15 11.56 6.35
CA TYR A 807 -11.21 10.48 6.05
C TYR A 807 -11.75 9.19 6.66
N SER A 808 -11.95 8.17 5.83
CA SER A 808 -12.33 6.83 6.26
C SER A 808 -11.33 5.83 5.70
N SER A 809 -10.87 4.90 6.52
CA SER A 809 -9.96 3.82 6.13
C SER A 809 -10.44 2.51 6.72
N TYR A 810 -10.49 1.48 5.88
CA TYR A 810 -10.87 0.12 6.25
C TYR A 810 -9.73 -0.83 5.90
N ALA A 811 -9.15 -1.47 6.90
CA ALA A 811 -8.16 -2.52 6.73
C ALA A 811 -8.73 -3.87 7.13
N SER A 812 -8.41 -4.92 6.37
CA SER A 812 -8.97 -6.26 6.56
C SER A 812 -7.91 -7.33 6.27
N VAL A 813 -7.84 -8.32 7.15
CA VAL A 813 -7.14 -9.60 6.94
C VAL A 813 -8.19 -10.70 7.00
N ARG A 814 -8.52 -11.23 5.83
CA ARG A 814 -9.57 -12.20 5.63
C ARG A 814 -8.99 -13.51 5.16
N SER A 815 -9.26 -14.58 5.90
CA SER A 815 -9.03 -15.96 5.44
C SER A 815 -10.38 -16.58 5.14
N ARG A 816 -10.58 -17.03 3.91
CA ARG A 816 -11.85 -17.55 3.41
C ARG A 816 -11.68 -18.92 2.78
N SER A 817 -12.61 -19.83 3.05
CA SER A 817 -12.76 -21.09 2.35
C SER A 817 -14.17 -21.23 1.79
N TYR A 818 -14.28 -21.60 0.53
CA TYR A 818 -15.56 -21.82 -0.12
C TYR A 818 -16.05 -23.26 0.05
N ASN A 819 -17.30 -23.43 0.44
CA ASN A 819 -18.02 -24.71 0.48
C ASN A 819 -18.91 -24.82 -0.76
N PRO A 820 -18.51 -25.58 -1.80
CA PRO A 820 -19.29 -25.70 -3.03
C PRO A 820 -20.56 -26.55 -2.89
N PHE A 821 -20.65 -27.42 -1.87
CA PHE A 821 -21.84 -28.26 -1.66
C PHE A 821 -23.05 -27.42 -1.25
N LEU A 822 -22.84 -26.51 -0.29
CA LEU A 822 -23.86 -25.60 0.22
C LEU A 822 -23.79 -24.21 -0.38
N ASN A 823 -22.82 -23.91 -1.26
CA ASN A 823 -22.61 -22.57 -1.81
C ASN A 823 -22.47 -21.49 -0.70
N LEU A 824 -21.67 -21.81 0.31
CA LEU A 824 -21.39 -20.95 1.47
C LEU A 824 -19.91 -20.59 1.52
N ASP A 825 -19.63 -19.31 1.77
CA ASP A 825 -18.31 -18.82 2.14
C ASP A 825 -18.16 -18.91 3.66
N HIS A 826 -17.08 -19.56 4.10
CA HIS A 826 -16.66 -19.62 5.49
C HIS A 826 -15.45 -18.72 5.67
N GLU A 827 -15.56 -17.67 6.48
CA GLU A 827 -14.50 -16.68 6.63
C GLU A 827 -14.24 -16.27 8.09
N ILE A 828 -12.96 -16.00 8.37
CA ILE A 828 -12.53 -15.20 9.52
C ILE A 828 -11.98 -13.89 8.95
N ASN A 829 -12.51 -12.78 9.41
CA ASN A 829 -12.09 -11.44 9.01
C ASN A 829 -11.65 -10.64 10.24
N ARG A 830 -10.39 -10.23 10.25
CA ARG A 830 -9.89 -9.22 11.20
C ARG A 830 -10.00 -7.88 10.51
N GLU A 831 -10.88 -7.03 11.02
CA GLU A 831 -11.15 -5.74 10.44
C GLU A 831 -10.74 -4.60 11.36
N GLN A 832 -10.33 -3.50 10.75
CA GLN A 832 -9.88 -2.29 11.41
C GLN A 832 -10.47 -1.09 10.68
N GLY A 833 -11.11 -0.22 11.46
CA GLY A 833 -11.73 1.00 10.98
C GLY A 833 -11.02 2.22 11.55
N PHE A 834 -10.71 3.18 10.68
CA PHE A 834 -10.22 4.49 11.08
C PHE A 834 -11.04 5.59 10.42
N LEU A 835 -11.69 6.42 11.24
CA LEU A 835 -12.56 7.50 10.79
C LEU A 835 -12.05 8.82 11.38
N ILE A 836 -11.91 9.84 10.55
CA ILE A 836 -11.66 11.23 10.96
C ILE A 836 -12.73 12.11 10.31
N TYR A 837 -13.28 13.01 11.11
CA TYR A 837 -14.19 14.05 10.63
C TYR A 837 -13.82 15.40 11.24
N ILE A 838 -13.48 16.35 10.37
CA ILE A 838 -13.05 17.70 10.75
C ILE A 838 -13.80 18.72 9.88
N PRO A 839 -14.91 19.28 10.37
CA PRO A 839 -15.55 20.42 9.75
C PRO A 839 -15.01 21.73 10.32
N PHE A 840 -14.83 22.70 9.43
CA PHE A 840 -14.47 24.06 9.77
C PHE A 840 -15.20 25.10 8.91
N SER A 841 -15.56 26.22 9.51
CA SER A 841 -16.08 27.39 8.81
C SER A 841 -15.29 28.63 9.23
N SER A 842 -14.84 29.39 8.24
CA SER A 842 -14.09 30.63 8.45
C SER A 842 -14.72 31.78 7.68
N GLU A 843 -14.81 32.93 8.33
CA GLU A 843 -15.28 34.18 7.75
C GLU A 843 -14.15 35.22 7.79
N LEU A 844 -13.90 35.88 6.66
CA LEU A 844 -12.92 36.94 6.51
C LEU A 844 -13.63 38.22 6.06
N HIS A 845 -13.52 39.28 6.85
CA HIS A 845 -14.07 40.59 6.54
C HIS A 845 -12.94 41.53 6.09
N LEU A 846 -13.09 42.09 4.89
CA LEU A 846 -12.18 43.04 4.26
C LEU A 846 -12.87 44.39 4.12
N ASN A 847 -12.31 45.46 4.69
CA ASN A 847 -12.82 46.82 4.49
C ASN A 847 -12.19 47.45 3.25
N GLU A 848 -13.02 47.92 2.31
CA GLU A 848 -12.58 48.55 1.06
C GLU A 848 -12.26 50.06 1.20
N SER A 849 -12.65 50.70 2.30
CA SER A 849 -12.51 52.16 2.53
C SER A 849 -11.15 52.63 3.08
N GLY A 850 -10.08 51.84 2.92
CA GLY A 850 -8.72 52.26 3.25
C GLY A 850 -8.23 51.95 4.68
N SER A 851 -9.02 51.29 5.53
CA SER A 851 -8.51 50.76 6.80
C SER A 851 -7.66 49.52 6.55
N LYS A 852 -6.38 49.53 6.96
CA LYS A 852 -5.41 48.41 6.82
C LYS A 852 -5.70 47.21 7.77
N CYS A 853 -6.90 47.18 8.36
CA CYS A 853 -7.32 46.18 9.32
C CYS A 853 -8.14 45.07 8.65
N ARG A 854 -7.70 43.81 8.79
CA ARG A 854 -8.43 42.63 8.34
C ARG A 854 -9.01 41.92 9.55
N ARG A 855 -10.30 41.57 9.51
CA ARG A 855 -10.96 40.85 10.61
C ARG A 855 -11.23 39.42 10.19
N TYR A 856 -10.78 38.48 11.00
CA TYR A 856 -11.04 37.05 10.79
C TYR A 856 -11.86 36.50 11.94
N SER A 857 -12.80 35.62 11.61
CA SER A 857 -13.55 34.84 12.58
C SER A 857 -13.63 33.39 12.14
N PHE A 858 -13.46 32.49 13.10
CA PHE A 858 -13.63 31.05 12.91
C PHE A 858 -14.87 30.61 13.68
N SER A 859 -15.70 29.77 13.08
CA SER A 859 -16.89 29.25 13.72
C SER A 859 -17.09 27.77 13.47
N ARG A 860 -17.62 27.07 14.47
CA ARG A 860 -18.13 25.70 14.34
C ARG A 860 -19.61 25.65 14.70
N PRO A 861 -20.44 24.95 13.92
CA PRO A 861 -21.87 24.78 14.21
C PRO A 861 -22.14 24.09 15.56
N GLN A 862 -23.31 24.40 16.15
CA GLN A 862 -23.85 23.68 17.33
C GLN A 862 -24.20 22.22 17.02
N ASN A 863 -24.18 21.37 18.05
CA ASN A 863 -24.57 19.94 17.97
C ASN A 863 -23.75 19.12 16.98
N LEU A 864 -22.56 19.60 16.65
CA LEU A 864 -21.67 18.91 15.74
C LEU A 864 -20.62 18.14 16.54
N THR A 865 -20.52 16.84 16.27
CA THR A 865 -19.46 15.99 16.82
C THR A 865 -18.39 15.82 15.76
N SER A 866 -17.17 16.21 16.08
CA SER A 866 -16.00 15.92 15.26
C SER A 866 -15.00 15.11 16.04
N GLY A 867 -14.06 14.49 15.36
CA GLY A 867 -13.03 13.76 16.05
C GLY A 867 -12.48 12.65 15.18
N LEU A 868 -11.87 11.69 15.85
CA LEU A 868 -11.32 10.52 15.22
C LEU A 868 -11.67 9.28 16.04
N SER A 869 -11.87 8.17 15.34
CA SER A 869 -12.09 6.87 15.96
C SER A 869 -11.26 5.83 15.26
N PHE A 870 -10.64 4.95 16.05
CA PHE A 870 -9.80 3.87 15.62
C PHE A 870 -10.14 2.60 16.37
N LYS A 871 -10.69 1.63 15.66
CA LYS A 871 -11.10 0.36 16.27
C LYS A 871 -10.68 -0.84 15.44
N SER A 872 -10.47 -1.98 16.09
CA SER A 872 -10.24 -3.27 15.44
C SER A 872 -11.04 -4.37 16.11
N ARG A 873 -11.50 -5.36 15.34
CA ARG A 873 -12.14 -6.57 15.86
C ARG A 873 -11.89 -7.77 14.94
N ALA A 874 -12.01 -8.97 15.50
CA ALA A 874 -12.13 -10.21 14.72
C ALA A 874 -13.62 -10.59 14.58
N VAL A 875 -14.04 -10.99 13.39
CA VAL A 875 -15.41 -11.42 13.08
C VAL A 875 -15.35 -12.67 12.24
N THR A 876 -16.11 -13.69 12.64
CA THR A 876 -16.28 -14.92 11.88
C THR A 876 -17.62 -14.85 11.17
N LYS A 877 -17.63 -15.08 9.85
CA LYS A 877 -18.86 -15.02 9.05
C LYS A 877 -19.02 -16.30 8.24
N THR A 878 -20.26 -16.76 8.13
CA THR A 878 -20.69 -17.79 7.19
C THR A 878 -21.79 -17.19 6.34
N ARG A 879 -21.57 -17.03 5.03
CA ARG A 879 -22.54 -16.36 4.15
C ARG A 879 -22.69 -17.05 2.80
N GLY A 880 -23.90 -17.12 2.28
CA GLY A 880 -24.16 -17.57 0.91
C GLY A 880 -25.62 -17.93 0.65
N LEU A 881 -25.91 -18.38 -0.56
CA LEU A 881 -27.25 -18.81 -0.96
C LEU A 881 -27.25 -20.33 -1.09
N ILE A 882 -27.83 -21.01 -0.10
CA ILE A 882 -27.80 -22.48 0.01
C ILE A 882 -28.44 -23.17 -1.20
N THR A 883 -29.53 -22.58 -1.71
CA THR A 883 -30.20 -23.03 -2.93
C THR A 883 -30.52 -21.84 -3.81
N LYS A 884 -30.61 -22.04 -5.13
CA LYS A 884 -30.99 -20.96 -6.07
C LYS A 884 -32.38 -20.37 -5.82
N THR A 885 -33.24 -21.08 -5.11
CA THR A 885 -34.63 -20.69 -4.80
C THR A 885 -34.80 -20.12 -3.39
N ALA A 886 -33.73 -20.01 -2.59
CA ALA A 886 -33.82 -19.46 -1.25
C ALA A 886 -34.26 -17.99 -1.30
N ALA A 887 -35.28 -17.63 -0.52
CA ALA A 887 -35.84 -16.28 -0.48
C ALA A 887 -34.87 -15.24 0.13
N ALA A 888 -33.91 -15.69 0.95
CA ALA A 888 -32.89 -14.86 1.57
C ALA A 888 -31.55 -15.63 1.63
N PRO A 889 -30.40 -14.93 1.59
CA PRO A 889 -29.11 -15.53 1.83
C PRO A 889 -29.00 -16.02 3.28
N PHE A 890 -28.35 -17.16 3.48
CA PHE A 890 -27.90 -17.59 4.80
C PHE A 890 -26.77 -16.67 5.25
N GLU A 891 -26.87 -16.14 6.46
CA GLU A 891 -25.86 -15.27 7.06
C GLU A 891 -25.77 -15.55 8.56
N GLU A 892 -24.61 -16.00 9.00
CA GLU A 892 -24.25 -16.22 10.40
C GLU A 892 -23.01 -15.38 10.69
N ILE A 893 -23.10 -14.49 11.68
CA ILE A 893 -22.00 -13.62 12.11
C ILE A 893 -21.74 -13.88 13.58
N MET A 894 -20.51 -14.28 13.90
CA MET A 894 -20.08 -14.51 15.26
C MET A 894 -18.95 -13.53 15.59
N VAL A 895 -19.09 -12.85 16.72
CA VAL A 895 -18.11 -11.90 17.26
C VAL A 895 -17.63 -12.45 18.60
N PRO A 896 -16.34 -12.35 18.95
CA PRO A 896 -15.86 -12.72 20.28
C PRO A 896 -16.68 -12.00 21.36
N GLU A 897 -17.05 -12.71 22.43
CA GLU A 897 -17.65 -12.06 23.60
C GLU A 897 -16.64 -11.09 24.20
N GLY A 898 -16.97 -9.79 24.21
CA GLY A 898 -16.09 -8.77 24.77
C GLY A 898 -15.83 -9.04 26.25
N ARG A 899 -14.56 -9.18 26.65
CA ARG A 899 -14.20 -9.01 28.07
C ARG A 899 -14.67 -7.62 28.51
N ASN A 900 -14.96 -7.47 29.80
CA ASN A 900 -15.09 -6.17 30.45
C ASN A 900 -13.73 -5.45 30.37
N ASP A 901 -13.38 -4.94 29.19
CA ASP A 901 -12.21 -4.10 29.00
C ASP A 901 -12.39 -2.89 29.89
N VAL A 902 -11.35 -2.56 30.65
CA VAL A 902 -11.32 -1.35 31.48
C VAL A 902 -11.18 -0.17 30.52
N VAL A 903 -12.30 0.23 29.94
CA VAL A 903 -12.43 1.39 29.07
C VAL A 903 -12.44 2.61 29.97
N GLN A 904 -11.37 3.41 29.92
CA GLN A 904 -11.31 4.65 30.65
C GLN A 904 -11.81 5.79 29.77
N LEU A 905 -12.85 6.47 30.23
CA LEU A 905 -13.40 7.67 29.61
C LEU A 905 -12.80 8.89 30.32
N PHE A 906 -12.03 9.69 29.58
CA PHE A 906 -11.62 11.02 30.00
C PHE A 906 -12.57 12.02 29.34
N SER A 907 -13.34 12.76 30.14
CA SER A 907 -14.21 13.82 29.66
C SER A 907 -13.77 15.14 30.27
N TYR A 908 -13.40 16.11 29.45
CA TYR A 908 -12.98 17.42 29.88
C TYR A 908 -13.84 18.50 29.21
N PRO A 909 -14.70 19.21 29.96
CA PRO A 909 -15.42 20.36 29.43
C PRO A 909 -14.47 21.55 29.27
N MET A 910 -14.59 22.26 28.16
CA MET A 910 -13.92 23.53 27.86
C MET A 910 -15.01 24.62 27.73
N PRO A 911 -15.49 25.18 28.86
CA PRO A 911 -16.64 26.09 28.87
C PRO A 911 -16.44 27.32 27.98
N ASP A 912 -15.22 27.87 27.95
CA ASP A 912 -14.86 29.06 27.17
C ASP A 912 -15.05 28.87 25.66
N LEU A 913 -14.92 27.61 25.21
CA LEU A 913 -15.11 27.18 23.83
C LEU A 913 -16.51 26.58 23.61
N GLY A 914 -17.31 26.34 24.66
CA GLY A 914 -18.56 25.60 24.54
C GLY A 914 -18.37 24.19 23.94
N VAL A 915 -17.20 23.59 24.20
CA VAL A 915 -16.78 22.29 23.66
C VAL A 915 -16.56 21.30 24.79
N ARG A 916 -16.96 20.05 24.60
CA ARG A 916 -16.59 18.94 25.48
C ARG A 916 -15.70 17.96 24.72
N LEU A 917 -14.49 17.78 25.23
CA LEU A 917 -13.57 16.76 24.72
C LEU A 917 -13.82 15.45 25.46
N SER A 918 -14.08 14.37 24.74
CA SER A 918 -14.13 13.02 25.28
C SER A 918 -13.08 12.13 24.61
N MET A 919 -12.32 11.39 25.42
CA MET A 919 -11.34 10.42 24.97
C MET A 919 -11.63 9.08 25.64
N THR A 920 -11.81 8.05 24.83
CA THR A 920 -12.09 6.69 25.25
C THR A 920 -10.94 5.81 24.78
N THR A 921 -10.29 5.09 25.69
CA THR A 921 -9.15 4.22 25.36
C THR A 921 -9.04 3.02 26.29
N ASN A 922 -8.48 1.92 25.79
CA ASN A 922 -8.07 0.77 26.61
C ASN A 922 -6.71 1.07 27.28
N LEU A 923 -6.63 0.97 28.61
CA LEU A 923 -5.42 1.23 29.41
C LEU A 923 -4.25 0.29 29.04
N ASN A 924 -4.53 -0.98 28.79
CA ASN A 924 -3.51 -1.98 28.45
C ASN A 924 -2.85 -1.67 27.11
N GLU A 925 -3.61 -1.13 26.15
CA GLU A 925 -3.08 -0.68 24.87
C GLU A 925 -2.18 0.55 25.02
N LEU A 926 -2.52 1.50 25.90
CA LEU A 926 -1.73 2.70 26.15
C LEU A 926 -0.33 2.37 26.69
N ILE A 927 -0.22 1.33 27.51
CA ILE A 927 1.06 0.79 28.01
C ILE A 927 1.85 0.11 26.88
N LYS A 928 1.20 -0.63 25.98
CA LYS A 928 1.85 -1.23 24.80
C LYS A 928 2.38 -0.15 23.86
N TYR A 929 1.63 0.91 23.58
CA TYR A 929 2.09 2.04 22.76
C TYR A 929 3.30 2.74 23.40
N ARG A 930 3.27 2.96 24.73
CA ARG A 930 4.42 3.51 25.45
C ARG A 930 5.65 2.60 25.35
N GLY A 931 5.47 1.28 25.49
CA GLY A 931 6.55 0.31 25.33
C GLY A 931 7.11 0.25 23.91
N MET A 932 6.25 0.39 22.90
CA MET A 932 6.63 0.46 21.49
C MET A 932 7.40 1.73 21.16
N LEU A 933 6.93 2.89 21.64
CA LEU A 933 7.61 4.18 21.48
C LEU A 933 8.97 4.23 22.18
N LEU A 934 9.15 3.44 23.25
CA LEU A 934 10.41 3.37 24.01
C LEU A 934 11.38 2.29 23.51
N LYS A 935 10.91 1.24 22.83
CA LYS A 935 11.72 0.12 22.31
C LYS A 935 12.05 0.20 20.83
N SER A 936 11.33 1.02 20.08
CA SER A 936 11.58 1.16 18.65
C SER A 936 12.94 1.86 18.45
N GLU A 937 13.72 1.37 17.49
CA GLU A 937 15.09 1.81 17.19
C GLU A 937 15.19 3.29 16.75
N PHE A 938 14.12 4.09 16.88
CA PHE A 938 14.06 5.53 16.60
C PHE A 938 15.19 6.33 17.27
N THR A 939 15.75 5.83 18.37
CA THR A 939 16.81 6.50 19.13
C THR A 939 18.24 6.05 18.78
N GLU A 940 18.42 5.00 17.98
CA GLU A 940 19.77 4.45 17.68
C GLU A 940 20.45 5.13 16.47
N ASN A 941 19.69 5.84 15.63
CA ASN A 941 20.26 6.58 14.50
C ASN A 941 20.97 7.87 14.96
N GLY A 942 22.27 8.00 14.67
CA GLY A 942 23.17 9.05 15.17
C GLY A 942 22.89 10.49 14.68
N PHE A 943 21.98 10.66 13.73
CA PHE A 943 21.51 11.97 13.25
C PHE A 943 20.26 12.50 13.95
N SER A 944 19.73 11.76 14.94
CA SER A 944 18.53 12.06 15.75
C SER A 944 18.63 13.30 16.67
N GLY A 945 19.66 14.13 16.55
CA GLY A 945 19.77 15.37 17.36
C GLY A 945 18.80 16.48 16.95
N ASN A 946 18.19 16.41 15.76
CA ASN A 946 17.27 17.45 15.28
C ASN A 946 15.82 17.14 15.69
N MET A 947 15.32 17.89 16.68
CA MET A 947 13.99 17.75 17.27
C MET A 947 12.85 17.78 16.24
N VAL A 948 12.98 18.54 15.15
CA VAL A 948 11.94 18.68 14.12
C VAL A 948 11.86 17.43 13.24
N VAL A 949 13.01 16.88 12.84
CA VAL A 949 13.07 15.66 12.01
C VAL A 949 12.56 14.46 12.82
N ASN A 950 12.94 14.37 14.09
CA ASN A 950 12.39 13.34 14.98
C ASN A 950 10.87 13.47 15.10
N ALA A 951 10.34 14.68 15.36
CA ALA A 951 8.90 14.89 15.49
C ALA A 951 8.14 14.48 14.21
N LEU A 952 8.66 14.79 13.03
CA LEU A 952 8.08 14.36 11.75
C LEU A 952 8.12 12.83 11.61
N MET A 953 9.27 12.20 11.85
CA MET A 953 9.40 10.74 11.77
C MET A 953 8.49 10.02 12.79
N TYR A 954 8.28 10.59 13.98
CA TYR A 954 7.32 10.09 14.97
C TYR A 954 5.88 10.17 14.47
N ILE A 955 5.46 11.30 13.89
CA ILE A 955 4.13 11.46 13.31
C ILE A 955 3.94 10.44 12.18
N PHE A 956 4.91 10.31 11.28
CA PHE A 956 4.84 9.34 10.17
C PHE A 956 4.78 7.90 10.66
N GLY A 957 5.67 7.51 11.58
CA GLY A 957 5.67 6.16 12.15
C GLY A 957 4.34 5.83 12.84
N PHE A 958 3.76 6.78 13.57
CA PHE A 958 2.44 6.62 14.17
C PHE A 958 1.34 6.46 13.11
N THR A 959 1.34 7.26 12.04
CA THR A 959 0.35 7.16 10.95
C THR A 959 0.48 5.87 10.14
N GLN A 960 1.69 5.35 9.94
CA GLN A 960 1.93 4.07 9.27
C GLN A 960 1.48 2.90 10.15
N LEU A 961 1.73 2.99 11.46
CA LEU A 961 1.26 2.00 12.44
C LEU A 961 -0.27 2.00 12.57
N SER A 962 -0.93 3.14 12.49
CA SER A 962 -2.39 3.17 12.53
C SER A 962 -3.04 2.66 11.25
N SER A 963 -2.39 2.83 10.09
CA SER A 963 -2.92 2.44 8.78
C SER A 963 -2.61 1.00 8.36
N ILE A 964 -1.49 0.42 8.82
CA ILE A 964 -1.03 -0.92 8.40
C ILE A 964 -1.15 -1.95 9.53
N HIS A 965 -0.87 -1.57 10.77
CA HIS A 965 -0.87 -2.54 11.87
C HIS A 965 -2.31 -2.80 12.36
N LEU A 966 -2.85 -3.94 11.95
CA LEU A 966 -4.07 -4.51 12.56
C LEU A 966 -3.72 -5.04 13.95
N GLY A 967 -3.90 -4.21 14.98
CA GLY A 967 -3.76 -4.63 16.39
C GLY A 967 -4.96 -5.46 16.86
N HIS A 968 -4.82 -6.09 18.03
CA HIS A 968 -5.89 -6.88 18.66
C HIS A 968 -6.76 -5.93 19.48
N ASP A 969 -8.08 -5.94 19.25
CA ASP A 969 -9.11 -5.24 20.03
C ASP A 969 -8.77 -3.80 20.45
N ARG A 970 -8.22 -3.04 19.49
CA ARG A 970 -7.98 -1.61 19.65
C ARG A 970 -9.32 -0.90 19.80
N ASN A 971 -9.41 -0.07 20.82
CA ASN A 971 -10.56 0.79 21.04
C ASN A 971 -10.05 2.16 21.45
N PHE A 972 -9.91 3.05 20.46
CA PHE A 972 -9.55 4.44 20.68
C PHE A 972 -10.57 5.34 20.00
N THR A 973 -11.11 6.30 20.75
CA THR A 973 -12.02 7.30 20.21
C THR A 973 -11.74 8.62 20.90
N MET A 974 -11.56 9.68 20.11
CA MET A 974 -11.40 11.04 20.61
C MET A 974 -12.42 11.92 19.91
N LEU A 975 -13.39 12.44 20.66
CA LEU A 975 -14.48 13.27 20.15
C LEU A 975 -14.41 14.66 20.77
N MET A 976 -14.78 15.62 19.95
CA MET A 976 -14.97 17.00 20.30
C MET A 976 -16.44 17.33 20.01
N TYR A 977 -17.23 17.44 21.07
CA TYR A 977 -18.65 17.74 20.99
C TYR A 977 -18.89 19.23 21.21
N ASN A 978 -19.59 19.87 20.28
CA ASN A 978 -20.01 21.25 20.39
C ASN A 978 -21.33 21.35 21.16
N GLU A 979 -21.26 21.67 22.46
CA GLU A 979 -22.45 21.91 23.30
C GLU A 979 -23.12 23.27 22.96
N LYS A 980 -22.32 24.25 22.52
CA LYS A 980 -22.76 25.60 22.09
C LYS A 980 -22.00 26.03 20.82
N ASN A 981 -22.31 27.20 20.24
CA ASN A 981 -21.64 27.70 19.04
C ASN A 981 -20.21 28.09 19.42
N THR A 982 -19.21 27.38 18.90
CA THR A 982 -17.81 27.63 19.25
C THR A 982 -17.15 28.53 18.21
N ARG A 983 -16.52 29.63 18.66
CA ARG A 983 -15.60 30.41 17.84
C ARG A 983 -14.21 30.34 18.48
N LEU A 984 -13.22 29.83 17.75
CA LEU A 984 -11.95 29.34 18.31
C LEU A 984 -10.76 30.06 17.66
N SER A 985 -9.77 30.48 18.45
CA SER A 985 -8.49 30.97 17.93
C SER A 985 -7.29 30.57 18.80
N SER A 986 -6.33 29.90 18.17
CA SER A 986 -4.95 29.62 18.60
C SER A 986 -4.69 28.53 19.65
N ILE A 987 -3.56 27.84 19.44
CA ILE A 987 -2.97 26.78 20.26
C ILE A 987 -1.89 27.43 21.15
N HIS A 988 -1.88 27.11 22.44
CA HIS A 988 -0.79 27.48 23.36
C HIS A 988 0.02 26.22 23.74
N LEU A 989 1.35 26.29 23.64
CA LEU A 989 2.28 25.34 24.26
C LEU A 989 2.74 25.97 25.58
N GLY A 990 2.19 25.50 26.70
CA GLY A 990 2.58 25.94 28.05
C GLY A 990 3.80 25.19 28.59
N HIS A 991 4.63 25.87 29.38
CA HIS A 991 5.90 25.35 29.90
C HIS A 991 5.81 24.67 31.27
N ASP A 992 4.71 24.76 32.03
CA ASP A 992 4.68 24.24 33.40
C ASP A 992 3.53 23.29 33.73
N ARG A 993 3.92 22.21 34.42
CA ARG A 993 3.09 21.10 34.88
C ARG A 993 2.34 21.50 36.15
N ASN A 994 1.07 21.91 36.03
CA ASN A 994 -0.05 21.59 36.94
C ASN A 994 -1.28 22.45 36.57
N PHE A 995 -2.45 21.82 36.45
CA PHE A 995 -3.71 22.47 36.07
C PHE A 995 -4.64 22.53 37.29
N THR A 996 -5.05 23.73 37.71
CA THR A 996 -6.19 23.94 38.62
C THR A 996 -7.07 25.03 38.00
N MET A 997 -8.37 24.77 37.85
CA MET A 997 -9.35 25.65 37.21
C MET A 997 -10.39 26.11 38.24
N LEU A 998 -10.86 27.35 38.14
CA LEU A 998 -12.19 27.77 38.61
C LEU A 998 -12.89 28.64 37.55
N MET A 999 -13.95 28.07 36.94
CA MET A 999 -15.36 28.52 36.80
C MET A 999 -15.62 30.01 36.43
N TYR A 1000 -16.52 30.46 35.55
CA TYR A 1000 -17.76 29.95 34.94
C TYR A 1000 -18.22 30.98 33.88
N ASN A 1001 -18.78 30.61 32.72
CA ASN A 1001 -19.64 31.55 31.97
C ASN A 1001 -20.69 30.86 31.09
N GLU A 1002 -21.93 31.34 31.12
CA GLU A 1002 -23.13 30.62 30.65
C GLU A 1002 -23.61 31.01 29.24
N LYS A 1003 -22.97 31.98 28.56
CA LYS A 1003 -23.52 32.61 27.33
C LYS A 1003 -22.61 32.50 26.10
N ASN A 1004 -23.17 32.78 24.93
CA ASN A 1004 -22.53 32.60 23.62
C ASN A 1004 -21.29 33.49 23.47
N THR A 1005 -20.12 32.91 23.26
CA THR A 1005 -18.87 33.68 23.16
C THR A 1005 -18.43 33.87 21.70
N ARG A 1006 -17.90 35.05 21.38
CA ARG A 1006 -17.42 35.44 20.06
C ARG A 1006 -15.95 35.86 20.17
N ILE A 1007 -15.05 35.14 19.48
CA ILE A 1007 -13.64 35.53 19.39
C ILE A 1007 -13.38 36.19 18.04
N GLU A 1008 -12.77 37.37 18.06
CA GLU A 1008 -12.52 38.18 16.88
C GLU A 1008 -11.08 38.65 16.89
N GLY A 1009 -10.37 38.38 15.80
CA GLY A 1009 -9.03 38.89 15.58
C GLY A 1009 -9.07 40.01 14.57
N ASN A 1010 -8.52 41.17 14.93
CA ASN A 1010 -8.18 42.20 13.96
C ASN A 1010 -6.67 42.20 13.76
N PHE A 1011 -6.25 42.12 12.50
CA PHE A 1011 -4.88 42.34 12.09
C PHE A 1011 -4.79 43.71 11.44
N CYS A 1012 -4.12 44.66 12.09
CA CYS A 1012 -3.92 46.02 11.61
C CYS A 1012 -2.42 46.28 11.44
N ALA A 1013 -2.02 46.80 10.29
CA ALA A 1013 -0.64 47.21 10.05
C ALA A 1013 -0.61 48.71 9.73
N GLU A 1014 -0.02 49.51 10.60
CA GLU A 1014 0.03 50.97 10.46
C GLU A 1014 1.48 51.45 10.32
N ASP A 1015 1.68 52.52 9.55
CA ASP A 1015 3.02 53.12 9.39
C ASP A 1015 3.16 54.19 10.49
N VAL A 1016 3.91 53.88 11.55
CA VAL A 1016 3.93 54.69 12.79
C VAL A 1016 5.12 55.66 12.85
N LEU A 1017 6.17 55.44 12.06
CA LEU A 1017 7.31 56.36 11.96
C LEU A 1017 7.75 56.55 10.50
N LYS A 1018 7.86 57.81 10.07
CA LYS A 1018 8.50 58.22 8.80
C LYS A 1018 9.31 59.49 9.05
N THR A 1019 10.58 59.34 9.41
CA THR A 1019 11.55 60.44 9.41
C THR A 1019 12.52 60.25 8.24
N SER A 1020 13.40 61.22 7.96
CA SER A 1020 14.42 61.08 6.91
C SER A 1020 15.36 59.89 7.16
N ASP A 1021 15.49 59.46 8.41
CA ASP A 1021 16.56 58.58 8.91
C ASP A 1021 16.04 57.22 9.43
N MET A 1022 14.73 57.08 9.66
CA MET A 1022 14.07 55.86 10.16
C MET A 1022 12.65 55.72 9.60
N LYS A 1023 12.25 54.47 9.32
CA LYS A 1023 10.85 54.10 9.08
C LYS A 1023 10.42 53.06 10.12
N GLY A 1024 9.25 53.25 10.71
CA GLY A 1024 8.65 52.33 11.66
C GLY A 1024 7.28 51.86 11.21
N LYS A 1025 7.03 50.56 11.34
CA LYS A 1025 5.74 49.95 11.07
C LYS A 1025 5.26 49.25 12.33
N GLN A 1026 4.07 49.60 12.81
CA GLN A 1026 3.44 48.94 13.94
C GLN A 1026 2.43 47.94 13.42
N ILE A 1027 2.59 46.70 13.84
CA ILE A 1027 1.67 45.62 13.54
C ILE A 1027 0.90 45.34 14.83
N GLY A 1028 -0.37 45.73 14.84
CA GLY A 1028 -1.30 45.44 15.92
C GLY A 1028 -2.13 44.22 15.58
N LEU A 1029 -2.03 43.17 16.40
CA LEU A 1029 -2.99 42.09 16.44
C LEU A 1029 -3.78 42.20 17.73
N THR A 1030 -5.07 42.47 17.60
CA THR A 1030 -6.00 42.52 18.73
C THR A 1030 -6.92 41.32 18.64
N LEU A 1031 -6.89 40.48 19.67
CA LEU A 1031 -7.81 39.37 19.83
C LEU A 1031 -8.78 39.72 20.94
N GLU A 1032 -10.07 39.67 20.67
CA GLU A 1032 -11.11 39.96 21.66
C GLU A 1032 -12.04 38.77 21.79
N HIS A 1033 -12.22 38.29 23.01
CA HIS A 1033 -13.23 37.32 23.40
C HIS A 1033 -14.40 38.08 24.04
N THR A 1034 -15.55 38.12 23.36
CA THR A 1034 -16.73 38.90 23.74
C THR A 1034 -17.93 38.00 24.05
N ASP A 1035 -18.79 38.38 24.98
CA ASP A 1035 -20.08 37.72 25.22
C ASP A 1035 -21.14 38.31 24.28
N HIS A 1036 -21.92 37.45 23.61
CA HIS A 1036 -22.90 37.85 22.61
C HIS A 1036 -24.19 38.33 23.31
N MET A 1037 -24.31 39.63 23.55
CA MET A 1037 -25.61 40.29 23.80
C MET A 1037 -26.12 40.97 22.52
N ASN A 1038 -27.44 41.01 22.37
CA ASN A 1038 -28.21 41.53 21.21
C ASN A 1038 -27.57 42.75 20.51
N GLU A 1039 -27.76 42.82 19.18
CA GLU A 1039 -27.20 43.75 18.18
C GLU A 1039 -27.28 45.27 18.48
N ASN A 1040 -27.82 45.70 19.62
CA ASN A 1040 -28.03 47.10 19.99
C ASN A 1040 -27.19 47.61 21.19
N HIS A 1041 -26.34 46.76 21.81
CA HIS A 1041 -25.38 47.20 22.82
C HIS A 1041 -23.96 46.73 22.50
N ALA A 1042 -22.98 47.62 22.66
CA ALA A 1042 -21.56 47.29 22.45
C ALA A 1042 -21.17 46.14 23.39
N ALA A 1043 -20.74 45.01 22.82
CA ALA A 1043 -20.32 43.84 23.59
C ALA A 1043 -19.02 44.14 24.36
N ASP A 1044 -19.04 43.96 25.68
CA ASP A 1044 -17.82 44.05 26.50
C ASP A 1044 -16.95 42.80 26.28
N ALA A 1045 -15.64 42.99 26.09
CA ALA A 1045 -14.68 41.90 25.97
C ALA A 1045 -14.38 41.28 27.35
N LEU A 1046 -14.57 39.97 27.48
CA LEU A 1046 -14.19 39.16 28.65
C LEU A 1046 -12.66 39.04 28.77
N HIS A 1047 -12.00 38.82 27.64
CA HIS A 1047 -10.54 38.86 27.53
C HIS A 1047 -10.14 39.60 26.25
N ARG A 1048 -9.15 40.48 26.35
CA ARG A 1048 -8.56 41.22 25.23
C ARG A 1048 -7.05 41.00 25.22
N TRP A 1049 -6.54 40.41 24.16
CA TRP A 1049 -5.10 40.28 23.92
C TRP A 1049 -4.66 41.27 22.86
N ASN A 1050 -3.78 42.19 23.24
CA ASN A 1050 -3.17 43.14 22.34
C ASN A 1050 -1.71 42.74 22.13
N ILE A 1051 -1.40 42.33 20.90
CA ILE A 1051 -0.04 42.08 20.46
C ILE A 1051 0.36 43.24 19.56
N THR A 1052 1.26 44.09 20.02
CA THR A 1052 1.84 45.15 19.20
C THR A 1052 3.28 44.79 18.86
N LEU A 1053 3.60 44.80 17.58
CA LEU A 1053 4.92 44.52 17.04
C LEU A 1053 5.40 45.77 16.31
N ASP A 1054 6.32 46.48 16.93
CA ASP A 1054 6.98 47.64 16.34
C ASP A 1054 8.21 47.20 15.57
N VAL A 1055 8.16 47.35 14.25
CA VAL A 1055 9.26 47.10 13.34
C VAL A 1055 9.89 48.44 12.99
N LEU A 1056 11.01 48.77 13.63
CA LEU A 1056 11.78 49.98 13.34
C LEU A 1056 12.94 49.62 12.43
N ALA A 1057 13.09 50.29 11.30
CA ALA A 1057 14.19 50.10 10.36
C ALA A 1057 14.83 51.44 10.01
N SER A 1058 16.16 51.54 10.08
CA SER A 1058 16.84 52.76 9.67
C SER A 1058 16.90 52.90 8.15
N THR A 1059 16.70 54.13 7.65
CA THR A 1059 16.89 54.45 6.23
C THR A 1059 18.37 54.63 5.86
N LYS A 1060 19.25 54.78 6.87
CA LYS A 1060 20.68 55.12 6.74
C LYS A 1060 21.65 53.97 7.11
N SER A 1061 21.24 53.00 7.92
CA SER A 1061 22.08 51.87 8.35
C SER A 1061 21.32 50.55 8.47
N ASN A 1062 22.04 49.42 8.53
CA ASN A 1062 21.51 48.05 8.41
C ASN A 1062 20.83 47.48 9.68
N TRP A 1063 20.40 48.33 10.61
CA TRP A 1063 19.72 47.85 11.82
C TRP A 1063 18.20 47.94 11.63
N PHE A 1064 17.54 46.84 11.99
CA PHE A 1064 16.12 46.85 12.33
C PHE A 1064 15.96 46.36 13.76
N LYS A 1065 15.02 46.96 14.47
CA LYS A 1065 14.67 46.60 15.84
C LYS A 1065 13.21 46.14 15.83
N LEU A 1066 12.99 44.91 16.27
CA LEU A 1066 11.67 44.35 16.46
C LEU A 1066 11.37 44.40 17.95
N THR A 1067 10.44 45.25 18.36
CA THR A 1067 9.97 45.26 19.74
C THR A 1067 8.53 44.82 19.77
N GLY A 1068 8.26 43.69 20.39
CA GLY A 1068 6.92 43.16 20.62
C GLY A 1068 6.43 43.48 22.03
N GLN A 1069 5.16 43.80 22.18
CA GLN A 1069 4.47 43.78 23.46
C GLN A 1069 3.25 42.89 23.31
N VAL A 1070 3.12 41.92 24.21
CA VAL A 1070 1.92 41.10 24.35
C VAL A 1070 1.30 41.49 25.68
N GLN A 1071 0.06 41.96 25.63
CA GLN A 1071 -0.71 42.36 26.79
C GLN A 1071 -2.04 41.60 26.80
N ARG A 1072 -2.32 40.86 27.86
CA ARG A 1072 -3.65 40.28 28.13
C ARG A 1072 -4.33 41.16 29.17
N ASN A 1073 -5.55 41.61 28.86
CA ASN A 1073 -6.45 42.24 29.79
C ASN A 1073 -7.67 41.34 30.00
N SER A 1074 -7.98 40.98 31.24
CA SER A 1074 -9.13 40.15 31.63
C SER A 1074 -10.14 40.97 32.45
N LYS A 1075 -11.44 40.70 32.29
CA LYS A 1075 -12.48 41.34 33.10
C LYS A 1075 -12.69 40.65 34.45
N ASP A 1076 -12.41 39.34 34.53
CA ASP A 1076 -12.76 38.48 35.68
C ASP A 1076 -11.54 37.80 36.36
N ASP A 1077 -10.32 37.92 35.82
CA ASP A 1077 -9.08 37.41 36.47
C ASP A 1077 -8.30 38.58 37.12
N GLU A 1078 -7.67 38.35 38.29
CA GLU A 1078 -6.72 39.30 38.90
C GLU A 1078 -5.35 39.36 38.18
N ASP A 1079 -5.10 38.48 37.21
CA ASP A 1079 -3.80 38.34 36.53
C ASP A 1079 -3.78 38.94 35.12
N ASP A 1080 -3.89 40.27 35.05
CA ASP A 1080 -3.47 41.04 33.87
C ASP A 1080 -1.95 40.95 33.74
N TRP A 1081 -1.45 40.61 32.55
CA TRP A 1081 -0.02 40.49 32.33
C TRP A 1081 0.43 41.14 31.03
N LYS A 1082 1.65 41.67 31.09
CA LYS A 1082 2.32 42.33 29.96
C LYS A 1082 3.72 41.76 29.82
N VAL A 1083 3.99 41.14 28.68
CA VAL A 1083 5.32 40.65 28.31
C VAL A 1083 5.85 41.53 27.19
N SER A 1084 7.08 41.99 27.35
CA SER A 1084 7.81 42.70 26.29
C SER A 1084 8.84 41.75 25.68
N LEU A 1085 8.82 41.64 24.36
CA LEU A 1085 9.79 40.94 23.53
C LEU A 1085 10.69 42.03 22.92
N SER A 1086 11.97 42.05 23.26
CA SER A 1086 12.94 43.05 22.78
C SER A 1086 14.01 42.45 21.90
#